data_AF-A0A532CMQ3-F1
#
_entry.id   AF-A0A532CMQ3-F1
#
_cell.length_a   1.000
_cell.length_b   1.000
_cell.length_c   1.000
_cell.angle_alpha   90.00
_cell.angle_beta   90.00
_cell.angle_gamma   90.00
#
_symmetry.space_group_name_H-M   'P 1'
#
loop_
_entity.id
_entity.type
_entity.pdbx_description
1 polymer ?
#
loop_
_entity_poly.entity_id
_entity_poly.type
_entity_poly.pdbx_seq_one_letter_code
_entity_poly.pdbx_strand_id
1 'polypeptide(L)'
;MSDTHQQLIAKLAEELGSATAEHLVSRLAEAVAAPNQVEGVLLLLDELAEISQKVACAAIESFPDLQQRGRLSEAVAWLDLGIALAESSGAMGLKYFKESPLVLGLIEPPSIRSLVLKTALELAERDANVTLEFLRVSPEVVTVISPDELGAWLEIGLELTQVDFVVALEYVRQIPAVARVLPLHDARAWATFGLKLISQNSFGKTDYFGTVEFLRTSPLILGDHEDPSVRAKVITVGSLLAERDPGSGIAWLSESPRLLRAVPNEGWRLRILQYGALVAERDADTALAYLRRAPELAGVIGESAEATARFDAWFTAGMEVLAYSVEGARAYFALESQKALTSVEAALSGVPLRQVARTVKLFVQGLCGTDLTIEALLDSLSQENSARATVSQDGRTISLPALLRRYPTTEENTRLYLVMAAHEAGHVEFGTYRLTLESLGDLVVVVRQRYGRVKQAAPETLAALFRLYPHPGLIQDLWMLVEDARVEFLLQREYPGLQRDLQQFAREAVTTRSLTHGLTVKELVVDQLLQLSTAASQSVAIHEAIKGEIAILWPMCQTILAPTATAEEAVRVAHALYVRLEELLAPKGAMILADQTDDTSEELGVGPSASEQTGEDYRPVTNWVYRGAMNPEFIRQHDLPRVSIRDGLRVEDGR
;
A
#
# COMPACT_ATOMS: atom_id res chain seq x y z
N MET A 1 27.58 -65.74 16.12
CA MET A 1 28.08 -64.59 15.35
C MET A 1 28.83 -65.15 14.17
N SER A 2 28.51 -64.74 12.94
CA SER A 2 29.29 -65.14 11.76
C SER A 2 30.68 -64.48 11.81
N ASP A 3 31.64 -65.02 11.07
CA ASP A 3 33.00 -64.48 10.91
C ASP A 3 32.99 -62.97 10.53
N THR A 4 32.05 -62.59 9.65
CA THR A 4 31.82 -61.20 9.24
C THR A 4 31.44 -60.26 10.38
N HIS A 5 30.73 -60.73 11.42
CA HIS A 5 30.43 -59.88 12.60
C HIS A 5 31.68 -59.61 13.42
N GLN A 6 32.57 -60.59 13.58
CA GLN A 6 33.81 -60.41 14.35
C GLN A 6 34.78 -59.47 13.63
N GLN A 7 34.86 -59.56 12.29
CA GLN A 7 35.67 -58.68 11.47
C GLN A 7 35.20 -57.22 11.54
N LEU A 8 33.87 -56.98 11.44
CA LEU A 8 33.34 -55.63 11.57
C LEU A 8 33.57 -55.05 12.98
N ILE A 9 33.39 -55.85 14.04
CA ILE A 9 33.68 -55.40 15.42
C ILE A 9 35.15 -55.00 15.55
N ALA A 10 36.08 -55.82 15.04
CA ALA A 10 37.51 -55.51 15.12
C ALA A 10 37.83 -54.18 14.43
N LYS A 11 37.31 -53.97 13.22
CA LYS A 11 37.51 -52.71 12.46
C LYS A 11 36.92 -51.50 13.17
N LEU A 12 35.69 -51.58 13.68
CA LEU A 12 35.06 -50.46 14.40
C LEU A 12 35.76 -50.18 15.74
N ALA A 13 36.31 -51.21 16.40
CA ALA A 13 36.97 -51.07 17.69
C ALA A 13 38.29 -50.30 17.62
N GLU A 14 38.96 -50.24 16.46
CA GLU A 14 40.18 -49.46 16.24
C GLU A 14 39.94 -47.96 16.50
N GLU A 15 38.76 -47.45 16.15
CA GLU A 15 38.41 -46.02 16.29
C GLU A 15 37.45 -45.75 17.47
N LEU A 16 36.49 -46.65 17.75
CA LEU A 16 35.40 -46.39 18.72
C LEU A 16 35.56 -47.12 20.07
N GLY A 17 36.50 -48.06 20.14
CA GLY A 17 36.65 -49.00 21.27
C GLY A 17 35.67 -50.19 21.24
N SER A 18 36.08 -51.31 21.85
CA SER A 18 35.39 -52.63 21.76
C SER A 18 33.92 -52.59 22.19
N ALA A 19 33.61 -51.92 23.30
CA ALA A 19 32.24 -51.88 23.84
C ALA A 19 31.26 -51.16 22.89
N THR A 20 31.69 -50.05 22.30
CA THR A 20 30.89 -49.27 21.34
C THR A 20 30.70 -50.06 20.04
N ALA A 21 31.78 -50.69 19.56
CA ALA A 21 31.77 -51.50 18.35
C ALA A 21 30.83 -52.72 18.47
N GLU A 22 30.92 -53.49 19.55
CA GLU A 22 30.03 -54.63 19.83
C GLU A 22 28.56 -54.20 19.88
N HIS A 23 28.28 -53.08 20.53
CA HIS A 23 26.93 -52.54 20.63
C HIS A 23 26.39 -52.10 19.26
N LEU A 24 27.18 -51.36 18.47
CA LEU A 24 26.80 -50.92 17.12
C LEU A 24 26.49 -52.10 16.20
N VAL A 25 27.35 -53.13 16.18
CA VAL A 25 27.13 -54.32 15.33
C VAL A 25 25.89 -55.10 15.77
N SER A 26 25.62 -55.21 17.07
CA SER A 26 24.37 -55.79 17.57
C SER A 26 23.14 -55.02 17.08
N ARG A 27 23.18 -53.68 17.13
CA ARG A 27 22.07 -52.82 16.68
C ARG A 27 21.89 -52.83 15.16
N LEU A 28 22.97 -52.92 14.40
CA LEU A 28 22.93 -53.12 12.94
C LEU A 28 22.29 -54.46 12.57
N ALA A 29 22.63 -55.54 13.28
CA ALA A 29 22.02 -56.85 13.06
C ALA A 29 20.51 -56.87 13.42
N GLU A 30 20.09 -56.06 14.39
CA GLU A 30 18.69 -55.89 14.79
C GLU A 30 17.89 -54.95 13.85
N ALA A 31 18.56 -54.14 13.03
CA ALA A 31 17.90 -53.22 12.11
C ALA A 31 17.24 -54.01 10.95
N VAL A 32 15.94 -54.30 11.12
CA VAL A 32 15.06 -55.20 10.35
C VAL A 32 14.99 -54.95 8.82
N ALA A 33 15.73 -54.00 8.25
CA ALA A 33 15.58 -53.57 6.85
C ALA A 33 16.25 -54.49 5.81
N ALA A 34 17.30 -55.26 6.14
CA ALA A 34 17.92 -56.20 5.19
C ALA A 34 18.74 -57.30 5.90
N PRO A 35 18.62 -58.60 5.51
CA PRO A 35 19.32 -59.71 6.16
C PRO A 35 20.86 -59.66 6.03
N ASN A 36 21.42 -58.78 5.18
CA ASN A 36 22.86 -58.68 4.89
C ASN A 36 23.47 -57.32 5.29
N GLN A 37 22.86 -56.55 6.19
CA GLN A 37 23.37 -55.22 6.57
C GLN A 37 24.81 -55.24 7.09
N VAL A 38 25.15 -56.18 7.97
CA VAL A 38 26.49 -56.28 8.58
C VAL A 38 27.56 -56.57 7.52
N GLU A 39 27.24 -57.45 6.56
CA GLU A 39 28.15 -57.79 5.45
C GLU A 39 28.34 -56.62 4.49
N GLY A 40 27.25 -55.92 4.15
CA GLY A 40 27.31 -54.73 3.30
C GLY A 40 28.09 -53.59 3.93
N VAL A 41 27.92 -53.34 5.23
CA VAL A 41 28.68 -52.30 5.96
C VAL A 41 30.17 -52.62 6.00
N LEU A 42 30.54 -53.88 6.26
CA LEU A 42 31.96 -54.29 6.26
C LEU A 42 32.59 -54.07 4.88
N LEU A 43 31.92 -54.54 3.83
CA LEU A 43 32.39 -54.43 2.45
C LEU A 43 32.58 -52.97 2.02
N LEU A 44 31.60 -52.11 2.27
CA LEU A 44 31.69 -50.68 1.90
C LEU A 44 32.71 -49.92 2.76
N LEU A 45 32.93 -50.30 4.02
CA LEU A 45 34.01 -49.71 4.83
C LEU A 45 35.41 -50.13 4.35
N ASP A 46 35.56 -51.34 3.83
CA ASP A 46 36.81 -51.78 3.19
C ASP A 46 37.06 -50.98 1.90
N GLU A 47 36.04 -50.88 1.03
CA GLU A 47 36.10 -50.08 -0.19
C GLU A 47 36.42 -48.60 0.10
N LEU A 48 35.74 -47.99 1.07
CA LEU A 48 36.01 -46.61 1.47
C LEU A 48 37.43 -46.42 2.02
N ALA A 49 37.98 -47.43 2.71
CA ALA A 49 39.34 -47.39 3.23
C ALA A 49 40.39 -47.49 2.11
N GLU A 50 40.09 -48.25 1.03
CA GLU A 50 40.91 -48.29 -0.18
C GLU A 50 40.95 -46.93 -0.90
N ILE A 51 39.81 -46.23 -0.94
CA ILE A 51 39.72 -44.88 -1.52
C ILE A 51 40.44 -43.85 -0.63
N SER A 52 40.11 -43.83 0.66
CA SER A 52 40.70 -42.92 1.63
C SER A 52 40.51 -43.40 3.06
N GLN A 53 41.58 -43.92 3.65
CA GLN A 53 41.62 -44.33 5.06
C GLN A 53 41.11 -43.23 6.00
N LYS A 54 41.43 -41.96 5.74
CA LYS A 54 40.98 -40.83 6.56
C LYS A 54 39.46 -40.65 6.51
N VAL A 55 38.84 -40.86 5.35
CA VAL A 55 37.38 -40.76 5.19
C VAL A 55 36.71 -41.96 5.84
N ALA A 56 37.29 -43.16 5.73
CA ALA A 56 36.81 -44.35 6.41
C ALA A 56 36.81 -44.19 7.94
N CYS A 57 37.88 -43.65 8.54
CA CYS A 57 37.90 -43.32 9.96
C CYS A 57 36.77 -42.33 10.33
N ALA A 58 36.56 -41.28 9.54
CA ALA A 58 35.49 -40.31 9.78
C ALA A 58 34.08 -40.94 9.67
N ALA A 59 33.87 -41.89 8.76
CA ALA A 59 32.64 -42.66 8.67
C ALA A 59 32.42 -43.49 9.94
N ILE A 60 33.47 -44.19 10.40
CA ILE A 60 33.45 -44.97 11.64
C ILE A 60 33.11 -44.08 12.85
N GLU A 61 33.79 -42.94 13.00
CA GLU A 61 33.55 -41.94 14.04
C GLU A 61 32.10 -41.40 14.05
N SER A 62 31.41 -41.44 12.91
CA SER A 62 30.06 -40.89 12.73
C SER A 62 28.93 -41.91 12.96
N PHE A 63 29.25 -43.22 13.01
CA PHE A 63 28.27 -44.28 13.31
C PHE A 63 27.54 -44.11 14.65
N PRO A 64 28.18 -43.70 15.76
CA PRO A 64 27.49 -43.45 17.01
C PRO A 64 26.39 -42.39 16.90
N ASP A 65 26.61 -41.30 16.14
CA ASP A 65 25.58 -40.28 15.93
C ASP A 65 24.44 -40.82 15.04
N LEU A 66 24.78 -41.59 14.01
CA LEU A 66 23.79 -42.28 13.18
C LEU A 66 22.92 -43.25 14.00
N GLN A 67 23.53 -43.98 14.95
CA GLN A 67 22.82 -44.83 15.91
C GLN A 67 21.93 -44.02 16.85
N GLN A 68 22.45 -42.94 17.45
CA GLN A 68 21.71 -42.11 18.38
C GLN A 68 20.43 -41.55 17.76
N ARG A 69 20.46 -41.30 16.45
CA ARG A 69 19.33 -40.82 15.65
C ARG A 69 18.44 -41.93 15.09
N GLY A 70 18.76 -43.20 15.37
CA GLY A 70 18.02 -44.35 14.89
C GLY A 70 18.04 -44.49 13.37
N ARG A 71 19.18 -44.20 12.72
CA ARG A 71 19.37 -44.20 11.26
C ARG A 71 20.32 -45.31 10.77
N LEU A 72 20.52 -46.35 11.58
CA LEU A 72 21.36 -47.51 11.21
C LEU A 72 20.77 -48.34 10.06
N SER A 73 19.44 -48.31 9.88
CA SER A 73 18.78 -48.97 8.75
C SER A 73 19.24 -48.43 7.39
N GLU A 74 19.78 -47.22 7.34
CA GLU A 74 20.26 -46.55 6.14
C GLU A 74 21.78 -46.73 5.94
N ALA A 75 22.50 -47.40 6.85
CA ALA A 75 23.96 -47.43 6.90
C ALA A 75 24.63 -47.85 5.58
N VAL A 76 24.06 -48.82 4.85
CA VAL A 76 24.60 -49.27 3.55
C VAL A 76 24.48 -48.16 2.50
N ALA A 77 23.27 -47.61 2.30
CA ALA A 77 23.06 -46.52 1.34
C ALA A 77 23.80 -45.23 1.73
N TRP A 78 23.98 -45.01 3.04
CA TRP A 78 24.77 -43.91 3.59
C TRP A 78 26.27 -44.07 3.28
N LEU A 79 26.84 -45.26 3.46
CA LEU A 79 28.24 -45.53 3.09
C LEU A 79 28.45 -45.44 1.57
N ASP A 80 27.54 -46.00 0.78
CA ASP A 80 27.59 -46.00 -0.69
C ASP A 80 27.66 -44.56 -1.25
N LEU A 81 26.79 -43.68 -0.76
CA LEU A 81 26.84 -42.26 -1.10
C LEU A 81 28.15 -41.57 -0.64
N GLY A 82 28.63 -41.93 0.55
CA GLY A 82 29.89 -41.42 1.07
C GLY A 82 31.10 -41.84 0.24
N ILE A 83 31.10 -43.06 -0.31
CA ILE A 83 32.09 -43.57 -1.27
C ILE A 83 32.05 -42.74 -2.54
N ALA A 84 30.90 -42.60 -3.19
CA ALA A 84 30.76 -41.81 -4.42
C ALA A 84 31.26 -40.35 -4.23
N LEU A 85 30.98 -39.74 -3.08
CA LEU A 85 31.50 -38.40 -2.76
C LEU A 85 33.01 -38.40 -2.49
N ALA A 86 33.55 -39.42 -1.82
CA ALA A 86 34.97 -39.54 -1.52
C ALA A 86 35.82 -39.77 -2.79
N GLU A 87 35.30 -40.51 -3.77
CA GLU A 87 35.92 -40.71 -5.08
C GLU A 87 36.12 -39.39 -5.82
N SER A 88 35.14 -38.48 -5.73
CA SER A 88 35.27 -37.14 -6.30
C SER A 88 36.31 -36.28 -5.54
N SER A 89 36.28 -36.34 -4.20
CA SER A 89 37.15 -35.58 -3.31
C SER A 89 37.01 -36.07 -1.87
N GLY A 90 38.12 -36.47 -1.26
CA GLY A 90 38.14 -36.85 0.16
C GLY A 90 37.63 -35.75 1.10
N ALA A 91 37.74 -34.47 0.72
CA ALA A 91 37.17 -33.37 1.51
C ALA A 91 35.63 -33.36 1.49
N MET A 92 35.00 -33.79 0.39
CA MET A 92 33.55 -33.94 0.29
C MET A 92 33.08 -35.13 1.12
N GLY A 93 33.74 -36.28 1.03
CA GLY A 93 33.46 -37.44 1.88
C GLY A 93 33.57 -37.13 3.38
N LEU A 94 34.61 -36.39 3.80
CA LEU A 94 34.74 -35.95 5.20
C LEU A 94 33.58 -35.05 5.67
N LYS A 95 33.16 -34.08 4.84
CA LYS A 95 32.01 -33.22 5.16
C LYS A 95 30.72 -34.04 5.23
N TYR A 96 30.53 -34.94 4.27
CA TYR A 96 29.36 -35.82 4.21
C TYR A 96 29.19 -36.60 5.50
N PHE A 97 30.19 -37.40 5.90
CA PHE A 97 30.05 -38.27 7.06
C PHE A 97 29.84 -37.48 8.36
N LYS A 98 30.46 -36.30 8.47
CA LYS A 98 30.29 -35.43 9.64
C LYS A 98 28.92 -34.77 9.73
N GLU A 99 28.31 -34.39 8.61
CA GLU A 99 27.06 -33.59 8.56
C GLU A 99 25.81 -34.47 8.39
N SER A 100 25.91 -35.56 7.65
CA SER A 100 24.76 -36.36 7.19
C SER A 100 23.97 -37.09 8.30
N PRO A 101 24.55 -37.55 9.44
CA PRO A 101 23.74 -38.13 10.52
C PRO A 101 22.68 -37.15 11.04
N LEU A 102 23.06 -35.88 11.26
CA LEU A 102 22.13 -34.85 11.69
C LEU A 102 21.05 -34.60 10.63
N VAL A 103 21.45 -34.43 9.36
CA VAL A 103 20.54 -34.22 8.23
C VAL A 103 19.51 -35.34 8.12
N LEU A 104 19.95 -36.60 8.12
CA LEU A 104 19.06 -37.77 8.08
C LEU A 104 18.21 -37.89 9.35
N GLY A 105 18.72 -37.41 10.49
CA GLY A 105 17.99 -37.30 11.74
C GLY A 105 16.75 -36.42 11.62
N LEU A 106 16.85 -35.30 10.89
CA LEU A 106 15.76 -34.34 10.68
C LEU A 106 14.67 -34.82 9.72
N ILE A 107 14.89 -35.92 8.98
CA ILE A 107 13.93 -36.50 8.03
C ILE A 107 13.28 -37.73 8.67
N GLU A 108 12.04 -37.58 9.14
CA GLU A 108 11.36 -38.65 9.89
C GLU A 108 10.88 -39.85 9.05
N PRO A 109 10.30 -39.67 7.84
CA PRO A 109 9.78 -40.81 7.09
C PRO A 109 10.91 -41.65 6.48
N PRO A 110 10.98 -42.98 6.73
CA PRO A 110 12.03 -43.84 6.18
C PRO A 110 12.04 -43.90 4.65
N SER A 111 10.86 -43.88 4.01
CA SER A 111 10.72 -43.85 2.56
C SER A 111 11.34 -42.60 1.94
N ILE A 112 11.16 -41.45 2.59
CA ILE A 112 11.72 -40.17 2.14
C ILE A 112 13.22 -40.12 2.35
N ARG A 113 13.75 -40.66 3.47
CA ARG A 113 15.22 -40.79 3.65
C ARG A 113 15.85 -41.64 2.56
N SER A 114 15.24 -42.79 2.25
CA SER A 114 15.71 -43.67 1.16
C SER A 114 15.69 -42.95 -0.19
N LEU A 115 14.62 -42.22 -0.48
CA LEU A 115 14.55 -41.39 -1.69
C LEU A 115 15.65 -40.31 -1.74
N VAL A 116 15.89 -39.59 -0.64
CA VAL A 116 16.94 -38.55 -0.56
C VAL A 116 18.31 -39.16 -0.79
N LEU A 117 18.65 -40.27 -0.13
CA LEU A 117 19.93 -40.96 -0.31
C LEU A 117 20.11 -41.47 -1.74
N LYS A 118 19.08 -42.09 -2.32
CA LYS A 118 19.10 -42.55 -3.71
C LYS A 118 19.29 -41.39 -4.69
N THR A 119 18.52 -40.32 -4.53
CA THR A 119 18.61 -39.14 -5.40
C THR A 119 19.97 -38.46 -5.26
N ALA A 120 20.50 -38.38 -4.04
CA ALA A 120 21.83 -37.83 -3.78
C ALA A 120 22.96 -38.70 -4.39
N LEU A 121 22.79 -40.02 -4.41
CA LEU A 121 23.74 -40.94 -5.07
C LEU A 121 23.76 -40.72 -6.59
N GLU A 122 22.58 -40.71 -7.22
CA GLU A 122 22.46 -40.39 -8.66
C GLU A 122 23.05 -39.00 -9.00
N LEU A 123 22.89 -38.04 -8.08
CA LEU A 123 23.45 -36.69 -8.23
C LEU A 123 24.98 -36.66 -8.03
N ALA A 124 25.53 -37.48 -7.13
CA ALA A 124 26.96 -37.53 -6.83
C ALA A 124 27.80 -37.99 -8.03
N GLU A 125 27.25 -38.88 -8.85
CA GLU A 125 27.87 -39.31 -10.12
C GLU A 125 28.02 -38.15 -11.12
N ARG A 126 27.22 -37.07 -10.96
CA ARG A 126 27.20 -35.91 -11.86
C ARG A 126 27.93 -34.70 -11.28
N ASP A 127 27.62 -34.33 -10.03
CA ASP A 127 28.30 -33.24 -9.32
C ASP A 127 28.22 -33.41 -7.79
N ALA A 128 29.37 -33.75 -7.18
CA ALA A 128 29.49 -33.98 -5.75
C ALA A 128 29.18 -32.76 -4.85
N ASN A 129 29.39 -31.54 -5.34
CA ASN A 129 29.14 -30.36 -4.53
C ASN A 129 27.64 -30.00 -4.50
N VAL A 130 26.97 -30.12 -5.65
CA VAL A 130 25.51 -29.99 -5.74
C VAL A 130 24.85 -31.04 -4.85
N THR A 131 25.37 -32.28 -4.83
CA THR A 131 24.91 -33.33 -3.91
C THR A 131 25.03 -32.95 -2.45
N LEU A 132 26.19 -32.44 -2.02
CA LEU A 132 26.37 -32.05 -0.63
C LEU A 132 25.48 -30.88 -0.23
N GLU A 133 25.29 -29.91 -1.11
CA GLU A 133 24.39 -28.80 -0.82
C GLU A 133 22.92 -29.27 -0.79
N PHE A 134 22.52 -30.15 -1.72
CA PHE A 134 21.19 -30.77 -1.70
C PHE A 134 20.94 -31.51 -0.39
N LEU A 135 21.89 -32.33 0.07
CA LEU A 135 21.76 -33.03 1.34
C LEU A 135 21.52 -32.06 2.50
N ARG A 136 22.26 -30.95 2.58
CA ARG A 136 22.10 -29.95 3.65
C ARG A 136 20.70 -29.36 3.70
N VAL A 137 20.12 -29.06 2.54
CA VAL A 137 18.76 -28.49 2.47
C VAL A 137 17.66 -29.54 2.39
N SER A 138 18.00 -30.81 2.20
CA SER A 138 17.03 -31.90 2.03
C SER A 138 15.97 -32.00 3.14
N PRO A 139 16.27 -31.72 4.44
CA PRO A 139 15.23 -31.77 5.47
C PRO A 139 14.12 -30.75 5.26
N GLU A 140 14.42 -29.59 4.67
CA GLU A 140 13.40 -28.61 4.31
C GLU A 140 12.79 -28.89 2.94
N VAL A 141 13.60 -29.28 1.95
CA VAL A 141 13.14 -29.57 0.58
C VAL A 141 11.99 -30.58 0.58
N VAL A 142 12.14 -31.68 1.32
CA VAL A 142 11.14 -32.76 1.34
C VAL A 142 9.84 -32.37 2.05
N THR A 143 9.79 -31.21 2.73
CA THR A 143 8.57 -30.67 3.34
C THR A 143 7.75 -29.81 2.38
N VAL A 144 8.35 -29.37 1.27
CA VAL A 144 7.74 -28.41 0.33
C VAL A 144 7.66 -28.92 -1.10
N ILE A 145 8.44 -29.94 -1.46
CA ILE A 145 8.48 -30.54 -2.80
C ILE A 145 7.97 -31.97 -2.75
N SER A 146 7.15 -32.33 -3.76
CA SER A 146 6.68 -33.70 -3.92
C SER A 146 7.83 -34.63 -4.36
N PRO A 147 7.84 -35.90 -3.92
CA PRO A 147 8.85 -36.89 -4.32
C PRO A 147 9.10 -36.98 -5.83
N ASP A 148 8.05 -36.86 -6.63
CA ASP A 148 8.11 -37.00 -8.09
C ASP A 148 8.75 -35.78 -8.79
N GLU A 149 8.72 -34.61 -8.14
CA GLU A 149 9.28 -33.36 -8.68
C GLU A 149 10.72 -33.10 -8.23
N LEU A 150 11.20 -33.82 -7.20
CA LEU A 150 12.51 -33.60 -6.59
C LEU A 150 13.65 -33.63 -7.62
N GLY A 151 13.68 -34.64 -8.48
CA GLY A 151 14.69 -34.76 -9.54
C GLY A 151 14.66 -33.57 -10.50
N ALA A 152 13.47 -33.12 -10.90
CA ALA A 152 13.32 -32.01 -11.84
C ALA A 152 13.77 -30.65 -11.26
N TRP A 153 13.58 -30.42 -9.95
CA TRP A 153 14.17 -29.28 -9.26
C TRP A 153 15.70 -29.33 -9.27
N LEU A 154 16.29 -30.50 -9.01
CA LEU A 154 17.75 -30.68 -9.00
C LEU A 154 18.38 -30.58 -10.40
N GLU A 155 17.68 -31.02 -11.45
CA GLU A 155 18.14 -30.87 -12.83
C GLU A 155 18.39 -29.41 -13.20
N ILE A 156 17.56 -28.47 -12.73
CA ILE A 156 17.78 -27.04 -12.97
C ILE A 156 19.11 -26.59 -12.31
N GLY A 157 19.40 -27.07 -11.10
CA GLY A 157 20.68 -26.80 -10.43
C GLY A 157 21.88 -27.34 -11.21
N LEU A 158 21.76 -28.53 -11.78
CA LEU A 158 22.80 -29.14 -12.63
C LEU A 158 22.97 -28.43 -13.98
N GLU A 159 21.91 -27.86 -14.55
CA GLU A 159 22.05 -27.01 -15.74
C GLU A 159 22.82 -25.72 -15.39
N LEU A 160 22.57 -25.14 -14.21
CA LEU A 160 23.25 -23.93 -13.76
C LEU A 160 24.76 -24.12 -13.51
N THR A 161 25.23 -25.33 -13.21
CA THR A 161 26.68 -25.58 -13.04
C THR A 161 27.46 -25.33 -14.33
N GLN A 162 26.82 -25.43 -15.50
CA GLN A 162 27.41 -25.09 -16.80
C GLN A 162 27.64 -23.59 -16.97
N VAL A 163 26.92 -22.76 -16.22
CA VAL A 163 27.05 -21.30 -16.25
C VAL A 163 28.02 -20.81 -15.18
N ASP A 164 27.75 -21.17 -13.92
CA ASP A 164 28.61 -20.88 -12.79
C ASP A 164 28.26 -21.76 -11.59
N PHE A 165 29.31 -22.25 -10.95
CA PHE A 165 29.19 -23.15 -9.82
C PHE A 165 28.57 -22.49 -8.57
N VAL A 166 28.89 -21.23 -8.29
CA VAL A 166 28.36 -20.51 -7.11
C VAL A 166 26.86 -20.24 -7.30
N VAL A 167 26.44 -19.90 -8.52
CA VAL A 167 25.02 -19.73 -8.87
C VAL A 167 24.25 -21.04 -8.68
N ALA A 168 24.80 -22.17 -9.14
CA ALA A 168 24.17 -23.48 -8.97
C ALA A 168 23.99 -23.86 -7.49
N LEU A 169 25.03 -23.68 -6.67
CA LEU A 169 24.94 -23.95 -5.23
C LEU A 169 23.94 -23.02 -4.53
N GLU A 170 23.90 -21.74 -4.91
CA GLU A 170 22.91 -20.81 -4.34
C GLU A 170 21.48 -21.21 -4.76
N TYR A 171 21.26 -21.62 -6.01
CA TYR A 171 19.97 -22.13 -6.45
C TYR A 171 19.51 -23.31 -5.58
N VAL A 172 20.38 -24.33 -5.40
CA VAL A 172 20.07 -25.50 -4.57
C VAL A 172 19.72 -25.08 -3.14
N ARG A 173 20.50 -24.16 -2.57
CA ARG A 173 20.25 -23.62 -1.22
C ARG A 173 18.88 -22.96 -1.10
N GLN A 174 18.42 -22.29 -2.15
CA GLN A 174 17.15 -21.56 -2.17
C GLN A 174 15.95 -22.40 -2.62
N ILE A 175 16.13 -23.67 -3.03
CA ILE A 175 15.03 -24.57 -3.42
C ILE A 175 13.86 -24.55 -2.40
N PRO A 176 14.08 -24.69 -1.07
CA PRO A 176 12.99 -24.65 -0.11
C PRO A 176 12.22 -23.33 -0.08
N ALA A 177 12.91 -22.21 -0.28
CA ALA A 177 12.29 -20.89 -0.26
C ALA A 177 11.45 -20.66 -1.52
N VAL A 178 12.00 -20.98 -2.70
CA VAL A 178 11.31 -20.77 -3.97
C VAL A 178 10.15 -21.75 -4.19
N ALA A 179 10.28 -23.02 -3.75
CA ALA A 179 9.22 -24.02 -3.90
C ALA A 179 7.97 -23.71 -3.07
N ARG A 180 8.09 -22.93 -1.98
CA ARG A 180 6.94 -22.45 -1.20
C ARG A 180 6.09 -21.41 -1.96
N VAL A 181 6.67 -20.74 -2.96
CA VAL A 181 6.02 -19.63 -3.66
C VAL A 181 5.79 -19.88 -5.15
N LEU A 182 6.56 -20.80 -5.77
CA LEU A 182 6.46 -21.13 -7.19
C LEU A 182 6.34 -22.64 -7.43
N PRO A 183 5.47 -23.06 -8.37
CA PRO A 183 5.44 -24.44 -8.85
C PRO A 183 6.66 -24.75 -9.74
N LEU A 184 6.98 -26.03 -9.88
CA LEU A 184 8.13 -26.51 -10.67
C LEU A 184 8.16 -25.96 -12.11
N HIS A 185 7.00 -25.88 -12.79
CA HIS A 185 6.95 -25.43 -14.18
C HIS A 185 7.37 -23.96 -14.37
N ASP A 186 7.27 -23.14 -13.32
CA ASP A 186 7.72 -21.74 -13.33
C ASP A 186 9.16 -21.58 -12.80
N ALA A 187 9.70 -22.58 -12.09
CA ALA A 187 11.03 -22.54 -11.49
C ALA A 187 12.14 -22.31 -12.54
N ARG A 188 11.99 -22.91 -13.73
CA ARG A 188 12.94 -22.73 -14.84
C ARG A 188 12.89 -21.31 -15.40
N ALA A 189 11.69 -20.72 -15.52
CA ALA A 189 11.55 -19.33 -15.95
C ALA A 189 12.14 -18.35 -14.93
N TRP A 190 11.98 -18.66 -13.65
CA TRP A 190 12.62 -17.93 -12.54
C TRP A 190 14.15 -18.00 -12.59
N ALA A 191 14.73 -19.19 -12.74
CA ALA A 191 16.17 -19.36 -12.88
C ALA A 191 16.70 -18.61 -14.12
N THR A 192 15.98 -18.70 -15.24
CA THR A 192 16.31 -17.98 -16.49
C THR A 192 16.31 -16.47 -16.29
N PHE A 193 15.36 -15.92 -15.52
CA PHE A 193 15.36 -14.50 -15.16
C PHE A 193 16.65 -14.15 -14.37
N GLY A 194 17.00 -14.93 -13.34
CA GLY A 194 18.23 -14.70 -12.58
C GLY A 194 19.49 -14.69 -13.43
N LEU A 195 19.59 -15.55 -14.45
CA LEU A 195 20.73 -15.60 -15.37
C LEU A 195 20.88 -14.34 -16.23
N LYS A 196 19.79 -13.63 -16.54
CA LYS A 196 19.84 -12.36 -17.29
C LYS A 196 20.40 -11.20 -16.47
N LEU A 197 20.60 -11.41 -15.16
CA LEU A 197 21.20 -10.42 -14.26
C LEU A 197 22.73 -10.54 -14.17
N ILE A 198 23.33 -11.50 -14.88
CA ILE A 198 24.78 -11.64 -14.99
C ILE A 198 25.31 -10.43 -15.77
N SER A 199 26.26 -9.72 -15.19
CA SER A 199 26.83 -8.50 -15.77
C SER A 199 28.36 -8.57 -15.83
N GLN A 200 29.01 -7.51 -16.29
CA GLN A 200 30.46 -7.35 -16.19
C GLN A 200 30.78 -6.29 -15.15
N ASN A 201 31.71 -6.58 -14.24
CA ASN A 201 32.19 -5.60 -13.28
C ASN A 201 33.13 -4.57 -13.94
N SER A 202 33.56 -3.56 -13.16
CA SER A 202 34.45 -2.48 -13.64
C SER A 202 35.80 -2.96 -14.18
N PHE A 203 36.17 -4.23 -13.92
CA PHE A 203 37.39 -4.86 -14.44
C PHE A 203 37.13 -5.77 -15.66
N GLY A 204 35.90 -5.78 -16.20
CA GLY A 204 35.50 -6.59 -17.35
C GLY A 204 35.32 -8.08 -17.05
N LYS A 205 35.31 -8.49 -15.78
CA LYS A 205 35.04 -9.88 -15.38
C LYS A 205 33.55 -10.09 -15.17
N THR A 206 33.08 -11.29 -15.50
CA THR A 206 31.70 -11.72 -15.22
C THR A 206 31.39 -11.57 -13.74
N ASP A 207 30.27 -10.94 -13.44
CA ASP A 207 29.77 -10.70 -12.10
C ASP A 207 28.41 -11.38 -11.92
N TYR A 208 28.38 -12.32 -10.99
CA TYR A 208 27.21 -13.13 -10.64
C TYR A 208 26.47 -12.58 -9.42
N PHE A 209 26.94 -11.47 -8.82
CA PHE A 209 26.36 -10.91 -7.60
C PHE A 209 24.87 -10.62 -7.75
N GLY A 210 24.46 -9.99 -8.86
CA GLY A 210 23.04 -9.70 -9.14
C GLY A 210 22.17 -10.96 -9.21
N THR A 211 22.67 -12.03 -9.85
CA THR A 211 21.98 -13.32 -9.90
C THR A 211 21.86 -13.96 -8.52
N VAL A 212 22.92 -13.97 -7.73
CA VAL A 212 22.92 -14.54 -6.37
C VAL A 212 21.99 -13.76 -5.44
N GLU A 213 22.00 -12.43 -5.50
CA GLU A 213 21.07 -11.59 -4.73
C GLU A 213 19.61 -11.82 -5.14
N PHE A 214 19.35 -11.95 -6.44
CA PHE A 214 18.03 -12.31 -6.96
C PHE A 214 17.56 -13.66 -6.41
N LEU A 215 18.39 -14.72 -6.46
CA LEU A 215 18.00 -16.05 -5.96
C LEU A 215 17.62 -16.00 -4.46
N ARG A 216 18.31 -15.18 -3.66
CA ARG A 216 18.06 -15.02 -2.22
C ARG A 216 16.82 -14.21 -1.89
N THR A 217 16.58 -13.12 -2.61
CA THR A 217 15.55 -12.13 -2.23
C THR A 217 14.24 -12.33 -2.98
N SER A 218 14.28 -12.85 -4.20
CA SER A 218 13.09 -12.98 -5.04
C SER A 218 12.02 -13.93 -4.48
N PRO A 219 12.31 -15.05 -3.77
CA PRO A 219 11.25 -15.87 -3.19
C PRO A 219 10.37 -15.10 -2.20
N LEU A 220 10.98 -14.23 -1.38
CA LEU A 220 10.25 -13.38 -0.43
C LEU A 220 9.38 -12.36 -1.17
N ILE A 221 9.94 -11.67 -2.17
CA ILE A 221 9.22 -10.67 -2.98
C ILE A 221 8.05 -11.32 -3.74
N LEU A 222 8.25 -12.53 -4.28
CA LEU A 222 7.21 -13.29 -4.97
C LEU A 222 6.12 -13.76 -4.01
N GLY A 223 6.48 -14.05 -2.75
CA GLY A 223 5.54 -14.40 -1.68
C GLY A 223 4.56 -13.27 -1.32
N ASP A 224 4.91 -12.01 -1.57
CA ASP A 224 4.03 -10.85 -1.33
C ASP A 224 2.86 -10.75 -2.35
N HIS A 225 2.86 -11.58 -3.39
CA HIS A 225 1.74 -11.70 -4.32
C HIS A 225 0.83 -12.86 -3.91
N GLU A 226 -0.47 -12.60 -3.80
CA GLU A 226 -1.47 -13.58 -3.37
C GLU A 226 -1.65 -14.72 -4.40
N ASP A 227 -1.71 -14.38 -5.69
CA ASP A 227 -2.12 -15.29 -6.75
C ASP A 227 -0.92 -15.98 -7.44
N PRO A 228 -0.90 -17.33 -7.56
CA PRO A 228 0.18 -18.05 -8.27
C PRO A 228 0.34 -17.62 -9.73
N SER A 229 -0.77 -17.38 -10.45
CA SER A 229 -0.78 -16.91 -11.84
C SER A 229 -0.07 -15.56 -11.99
N VAL A 230 -0.24 -14.68 -11.00
CA VAL A 230 0.40 -13.36 -10.96
C VAL A 230 1.90 -13.50 -10.74
N ARG A 231 2.34 -14.39 -9.83
CA ARG A 231 3.78 -14.66 -9.60
C ARG A 231 4.49 -15.10 -10.87
N ALA A 232 3.91 -16.08 -11.60
CA ALA A 232 4.44 -16.56 -12.87
C ALA A 232 4.58 -15.43 -13.91
N LYS A 233 3.58 -14.55 -13.98
CA LYS A 233 3.59 -13.44 -14.94
C LYS A 233 4.53 -12.30 -14.52
N VAL A 234 4.71 -12.04 -13.23
CA VAL A 234 5.74 -11.11 -12.70
C VAL A 234 7.14 -11.56 -13.13
N ILE A 235 7.45 -12.86 -13.02
CA ILE A 235 8.71 -13.45 -13.49
C ILE A 235 8.87 -13.27 -14.99
N THR A 236 7.81 -13.57 -15.76
CA THR A 236 7.83 -13.44 -17.23
C THR A 236 8.17 -12.00 -17.64
N VAL A 237 7.49 -11.01 -17.06
CA VAL A 237 7.74 -9.59 -17.35
C VAL A 237 9.14 -9.18 -16.91
N GLY A 238 9.57 -9.54 -15.69
CA GLY A 238 10.91 -9.23 -15.20
C GLY A 238 12.02 -9.82 -16.06
N SER A 239 11.84 -11.06 -16.52
CA SER A 239 12.75 -11.74 -17.44
C SER A 239 12.83 -11.04 -18.81
N LEU A 240 11.71 -10.54 -19.34
CA LEU A 240 11.70 -9.77 -20.61
C LEU A 240 12.38 -8.41 -20.47
N LEU A 241 12.22 -7.74 -19.32
CA LEU A 241 12.90 -6.49 -19.01
C LEU A 241 14.42 -6.70 -18.88
N ALA A 242 14.82 -7.70 -18.08
CA ALA A 242 16.22 -8.02 -17.83
C ALA A 242 17.00 -8.45 -19.09
N GLU A 243 16.32 -9.01 -20.10
CA GLU A 243 16.94 -9.33 -21.39
C GLU A 243 17.56 -8.10 -22.07
N ARG A 244 16.95 -6.92 -21.86
CA ARG A 244 17.39 -5.65 -22.46
C ARG A 244 18.20 -4.82 -21.47
N ASP A 245 17.72 -4.74 -20.24
CA ASP A 245 18.33 -3.99 -19.16
C ASP A 245 18.12 -4.72 -17.82
N PRO A 246 19.18 -5.31 -17.23
CA PRO A 246 19.10 -5.99 -15.95
C PRO A 246 18.54 -5.11 -14.83
N GLY A 247 18.88 -3.81 -14.84
CA GLY A 247 18.38 -2.84 -13.87
C GLY A 247 16.86 -2.74 -13.88
N SER A 248 16.26 -2.75 -15.06
CA SER A 248 14.81 -2.69 -15.24
C SER A 248 14.09 -3.94 -14.72
N GLY A 249 14.69 -5.11 -14.91
CA GLY A 249 14.18 -6.36 -14.35
C GLY A 249 14.16 -6.34 -12.82
N ILE A 250 15.24 -5.88 -12.18
CA ILE A 250 15.34 -5.75 -10.72
C ILE A 250 14.36 -4.70 -10.20
N ALA A 251 14.30 -3.52 -10.84
CA ALA A 251 13.37 -2.45 -10.48
C ALA A 251 11.92 -2.95 -10.50
N TRP A 252 11.52 -3.61 -11.59
CA TRP A 252 10.19 -4.20 -11.70
C TRP A 252 9.91 -5.22 -10.59
N LEU A 253 10.81 -6.17 -10.36
CA LEU A 253 10.62 -7.19 -9.32
C LEU A 253 10.35 -6.53 -7.97
N SER A 254 11.17 -5.54 -7.58
CA SER A 254 11.06 -4.84 -6.31
C SER A 254 9.80 -3.97 -6.17
N GLU A 255 9.33 -3.35 -7.25
CA GLU A 255 8.17 -2.46 -7.23
C GLU A 255 6.84 -3.23 -7.40
N SER A 256 6.89 -4.41 -8.02
CA SER A 256 5.71 -5.18 -8.41
C SER A 256 4.72 -5.45 -7.26
N PRO A 257 5.12 -5.80 -6.01
CA PRO A 257 4.14 -6.11 -4.97
C PRO A 257 3.31 -4.88 -4.60
N ARG A 258 3.94 -3.72 -4.45
CA ARG A 258 3.24 -2.46 -4.11
C ARG A 258 2.32 -2.03 -5.24
N LEU A 259 2.78 -2.11 -6.48
CA LEU A 259 2.03 -1.69 -7.66
C LEU A 259 0.80 -2.57 -7.91
N LEU A 260 0.94 -3.90 -7.81
CA LEU A 260 -0.16 -4.83 -8.08
C LEU A 260 -1.17 -4.94 -6.92
N ARG A 261 -0.75 -4.66 -5.67
CA ARG A 261 -1.66 -4.60 -4.52
C ARG A 261 -2.70 -3.47 -4.65
N ALA A 262 -2.38 -2.40 -5.38
CA ALA A 262 -3.32 -1.33 -5.66
C ALA A 262 -4.41 -1.72 -6.69
N VAL A 263 -4.29 -2.88 -7.33
CA VAL A 263 -5.22 -3.35 -8.38
C VAL A 263 -6.29 -4.26 -7.77
N PRO A 264 -7.58 -4.01 -8.03
CA PRO A 264 -8.69 -4.58 -7.25
C PRO A 264 -8.89 -6.09 -7.44
N ASN A 265 -8.57 -6.66 -8.61
CA ASN A 265 -8.78 -8.09 -8.87
C ASN A 265 -7.67 -8.74 -9.71
N GLU A 266 -7.56 -10.08 -9.62
CA GLU A 266 -6.57 -10.90 -10.33
C GLU A 266 -6.63 -10.70 -11.85
N GLY A 267 -7.83 -10.59 -12.43
CA GLY A 267 -8.02 -10.40 -13.86
C GLY A 267 -7.36 -9.12 -14.39
N TRP A 268 -7.49 -8.01 -13.65
CA TRP A 268 -6.80 -6.76 -13.97
C TRP A 268 -5.29 -6.87 -13.77
N ARG A 269 -4.83 -7.52 -12.69
CA ARG A 269 -3.39 -7.75 -12.46
C ARG A 269 -2.78 -8.50 -13.64
N LEU A 270 -3.40 -9.62 -14.06
CA LEU A 270 -2.94 -10.41 -15.19
C LEU A 270 -2.98 -9.64 -16.51
N ARG A 271 -4.01 -8.82 -16.75
CA ARG A 271 -4.09 -8.00 -17.97
C ARG A 271 -2.96 -6.97 -18.03
N ILE A 272 -2.73 -6.23 -16.94
CA ILE A 272 -1.62 -5.27 -16.85
C ILE A 272 -0.30 -5.98 -17.12
N LEU A 273 -0.07 -7.16 -16.54
CA LEU A 273 1.17 -7.90 -16.76
C LEU A 273 1.30 -8.48 -18.17
N GLN A 274 0.20 -8.89 -18.81
CA GLN A 274 0.19 -9.32 -20.21
C GLN A 274 0.58 -8.18 -21.14
N TYR A 275 0.04 -6.98 -20.93
CA TYR A 275 0.36 -5.79 -21.70
C TYR A 275 1.78 -5.29 -21.41
N GLY A 276 2.21 -5.33 -20.15
CA GLY A 276 3.58 -5.03 -19.76
C GLY A 276 4.60 -5.94 -20.45
N ALA A 277 4.29 -7.25 -20.59
CA ALA A 277 5.12 -8.18 -21.35
C ALA A 277 5.24 -7.79 -22.84
N LEU A 278 4.14 -7.39 -23.48
CA LEU A 278 4.14 -6.94 -24.89
C LEU A 278 4.99 -5.67 -25.10
N VAL A 279 4.96 -4.73 -24.15
CA VAL A 279 5.83 -3.54 -24.20
C VAL A 279 7.28 -3.93 -23.93
N ALA A 280 7.53 -4.80 -22.95
CA ALA A 280 8.87 -5.26 -22.57
C ALA A 280 9.57 -6.01 -23.69
N GLU A 281 8.82 -6.70 -24.56
CA GLU A 281 9.31 -7.30 -25.82
C GLU A 281 9.84 -6.28 -26.84
N ARG A 282 9.62 -4.99 -26.64
CA ARG A 282 10.11 -3.92 -27.52
C ARG A 282 11.16 -3.06 -26.83
N ASP A 283 10.82 -2.52 -25.66
CA ASP A 283 11.69 -1.60 -24.90
C ASP A 283 11.46 -1.73 -23.38
N ALA A 284 12.55 -1.83 -22.60
CA ALA A 284 12.47 -2.07 -21.16
C ALA A 284 12.02 -0.83 -20.37
N ASP A 285 12.60 0.34 -20.66
CA ASP A 285 12.25 1.59 -19.99
C ASP A 285 10.79 1.98 -20.23
N THR A 286 10.31 1.81 -21.47
CA THR A 286 8.92 2.09 -21.84
C THR A 286 7.96 1.14 -21.12
N ALA A 287 8.33 -0.13 -20.98
CA ALA A 287 7.54 -1.10 -20.23
C ALA A 287 7.51 -0.77 -18.74
N LEU A 288 8.61 -0.33 -18.14
CA LEU A 288 8.61 0.17 -16.76
C LEU A 288 7.72 1.40 -16.58
N ALA A 289 7.77 2.36 -17.51
CA ALA A 289 6.90 3.53 -17.49
C ALA A 289 5.41 3.12 -17.51
N TYR A 290 5.06 2.16 -18.37
CA TYR A 290 3.73 1.54 -18.40
C TYR A 290 3.37 0.86 -17.07
N LEU A 291 4.21 -0.05 -16.58
CA LEU A 291 3.94 -0.86 -15.39
C LEU A 291 3.76 0.00 -14.12
N ARG A 292 4.43 1.15 -14.04
CA ARG A 292 4.29 2.10 -12.92
C ARG A 292 2.97 2.90 -12.94
N ARG A 293 2.35 3.09 -14.11
CA ARG A 293 1.14 3.92 -14.28
C ARG A 293 -0.14 3.14 -14.57
N ALA A 294 -0.03 1.97 -15.20
CA ALA A 294 -1.16 1.13 -15.54
C ALA A 294 -2.03 0.71 -14.33
N PRO A 295 -1.47 0.38 -13.14
CA PRO A 295 -2.26 0.07 -11.95
C PRO A 295 -3.14 1.24 -11.49
N GLU A 296 -2.56 2.44 -11.44
CA GLU A 296 -3.27 3.67 -11.08
C GLU A 296 -4.41 3.92 -12.08
N LEU A 297 -4.10 3.85 -13.37
CA LEU A 297 -5.10 4.05 -14.43
C LEU A 297 -6.24 3.02 -14.35
N ALA A 298 -5.95 1.75 -14.10
CA ALA A 298 -6.99 0.73 -13.94
C ALA A 298 -7.94 1.07 -12.76
N GLY A 299 -7.40 1.58 -11.66
CA GLY A 299 -8.20 2.09 -10.54
C GLY A 299 -9.09 3.29 -10.91
N VAL A 300 -8.55 4.25 -11.67
CA VAL A 300 -9.31 5.44 -12.10
C VAL A 300 -10.35 5.08 -13.17
N ILE A 301 -10.10 4.14 -14.09
CA ILE A 301 -11.11 3.70 -15.06
C ILE A 301 -12.27 2.99 -14.35
N GLY A 302 -11.98 2.22 -13.29
CA GLY A 302 -12.95 1.47 -12.49
C GLY A 302 -13.33 0.12 -13.11
N GLU A 303 -14.40 -0.51 -12.58
CA GLU A 303 -14.80 -1.88 -12.96
C GLU A 303 -16.06 -1.95 -13.86
N SER A 304 -16.42 -0.86 -14.54
CA SER A 304 -17.58 -0.86 -15.44
C SER A 304 -17.44 -1.90 -16.56
N ALA A 305 -18.56 -2.35 -17.16
CA ALA A 305 -18.54 -3.30 -18.28
C ALA A 305 -17.68 -2.82 -19.48
N GLU A 306 -17.52 -1.51 -19.63
CA GLU A 306 -16.72 -0.87 -20.68
C GLU A 306 -15.30 -0.51 -20.23
N ALA A 307 -14.95 -0.68 -18.95
CA ALA A 307 -13.66 -0.33 -18.39
C ALA A 307 -12.51 -1.03 -19.11
N THR A 308 -12.66 -2.33 -19.34
CA THR A 308 -11.68 -3.13 -20.08
C THR A 308 -11.49 -2.59 -21.50
N ALA A 309 -12.58 -2.29 -22.22
CA ALA A 309 -12.50 -1.75 -23.57
C ALA A 309 -11.80 -0.38 -23.62
N ARG A 310 -12.05 0.49 -22.63
CA ARG A 310 -11.39 1.79 -22.49
C ARG A 310 -9.89 1.66 -22.22
N PHE A 311 -9.51 0.77 -21.31
CA PHE A 311 -8.10 0.49 -21.01
C PHE A 311 -7.39 -0.12 -22.22
N ASP A 312 -8.03 -1.05 -22.92
CA ASP A 312 -7.51 -1.69 -24.14
C ASP A 312 -7.30 -0.64 -25.26
N ALA A 313 -8.21 0.32 -25.41
CA ALA A 313 -8.07 1.43 -26.34
C ALA A 313 -6.88 2.35 -25.99
N TRP A 314 -6.73 2.72 -24.71
CA TRP A 314 -5.57 3.49 -24.24
C TRP A 314 -4.25 2.76 -24.47
N PHE A 315 -4.20 1.47 -24.18
CA PHE A 315 -3.02 0.64 -24.41
C PHE A 315 -2.68 0.55 -25.91
N THR A 316 -3.69 0.32 -26.75
CA THR A 316 -3.54 0.24 -28.21
C THR A 316 -2.95 1.54 -28.77
N ALA A 317 -3.47 2.70 -28.36
CA ALA A 317 -2.95 4.00 -28.78
C ALA A 317 -1.49 4.23 -28.34
N GLY A 318 -1.08 3.69 -27.19
CA GLY A 318 0.31 3.70 -26.74
C GLY A 318 1.21 2.80 -27.58
N MET A 319 0.74 1.60 -27.91
CA MET A 319 1.46 0.66 -28.79
C MET A 319 1.61 1.19 -30.22
N GLU A 320 0.63 1.93 -30.74
CA GLU A 320 0.75 2.65 -32.01
C GLU A 320 1.88 3.68 -31.95
N VAL A 321 1.99 4.46 -30.86
CA VAL A 321 3.11 5.41 -30.70
C VAL A 321 4.43 4.65 -30.64
N LEU A 322 4.49 3.53 -29.91
CA LEU A 322 5.69 2.70 -29.79
C LEU A 322 6.18 2.15 -31.13
N ALA A 323 5.27 1.88 -32.06
CA ALA A 323 5.62 1.45 -33.41
C ALA A 323 6.43 2.51 -34.20
N TYR A 324 6.30 3.79 -33.86
CA TYR A 324 6.99 4.90 -34.53
C TYR A 324 8.11 5.53 -33.70
N SER A 325 7.99 5.58 -32.37
CA SER A 325 8.97 6.22 -31.48
C SER A 325 8.94 5.63 -30.07
N VAL A 326 10.09 5.08 -29.64
CA VAL A 326 10.30 4.56 -28.27
C VAL A 326 10.20 5.70 -27.25
N GLU A 327 10.87 6.81 -27.48
CA GLU A 327 10.82 7.99 -26.60
C GLU A 327 9.40 8.56 -26.47
N GLY A 328 8.68 8.63 -27.60
CA GLY A 328 7.29 9.08 -27.63
C GLY A 328 6.37 8.15 -26.85
N ALA A 329 6.57 6.83 -26.95
CA ALA A 329 5.78 5.85 -26.21
C ALA A 329 6.12 5.85 -24.71
N ARG A 330 7.39 6.06 -24.36
CA ARG A 330 7.81 6.24 -22.97
C ARG A 330 7.13 7.44 -22.34
N ALA A 331 7.16 8.60 -23.00
CA ALA A 331 6.44 9.79 -22.56
C ALA A 331 4.92 9.58 -22.53
N TYR A 332 4.39 8.76 -23.46
CA TYR A 332 2.96 8.40 -23.45
C TYR A 332 2.57 7.58 -22.22
N PHE A 333 3.26 6.47 -21.97
CA PHE A 333 2.95 5.59 -20.85
C PHE A 333 3.34 6.19 -19.50
N ALA A 334 4.32 7.11 -19.45
CA ALA A 334 4.63 7.93 -18.29
C ALA A 334 3.57 9.02 -18.01
N LEU A 335 2.60 9.21 -18.90
CA LEU A 335 1.55 10.24 -18.85
C LEU A 335 2.06 11.68 -18.99
N GLU A 336 3.20 11.88 -19.67
CA GLU A 336 3.86 13.18 -19.86
C GLU A 336 3.50 13.85 -21.19
N SER A 337 2.90 13.11 -22.12
CA SER A 337 2.51 13.64 -23.43
C SER A 337 1.07 14.13 -23.48
N GLN A 338 0.80 15.18 -24.27
CA GLN A 338 -0.57 15.67 -24.52
C GLN A 338 -1.48 14.57 -25.11
N LYS A 339 -0.92 13.69 -25.95
CA LYS A 339 -1.65 12.56 -26.52
C LYS A 339 -2.05 11.54 -25.44
N ALA A 340 -1.18 11.27 -24.46
CA ALA A 340 -1.49 10.41 -23.32
C ALA A 340 -2.56 11.01 -22.44
N LEU A 341 -2.45 12.30 -22.09
CA LEU A 341 -3.47 12.99 -21.31
C LEU A 341 -4.83 12.99 -22.03
N THR A 342 -4.84 13.11 -23.37
CA THR A 342 -6.06 13.00 -24.20
C THR A 342 -6.65 11.59 -24.15
N SER A 343 -5.82 10.57 -24.32
CA SER A 343 -6.28 9.18 -24.32
C SER A 343 -6.71 8.68 -22.94
N VAL A 344 -6.05 9.12 -21.87
CA VAL A 344 -6.44 8.80 -20.50
C VAL A 344 -7.84 9.32 -20.24
N GLU A 345 -8.12 10.59 -20.54
CA GLU A 345 -9.47 11.13 -20.33
C GLU A 345 -10.57 10.46 -21.14
N ALA A 346 -10.28 10.05 -22.37
CA ALA A 346 -11.23 9.24 -23.14
C ALA A 346 -11.47 7.87 -22.49
N ALA A 347 -10.50 7.36 -21.73
CA ALA A 347 -10.58 6.10 -21.01
C ALA A 347 -11.19 6.23 -19.59
N LEU A 348 -11.16 7.40 -18.96
CA LEU A 348 -11.72 7.60 -17.62
C LEU A 348 -13.25 7.55 -17.65
N SER A 349 -13.84 6.93 -16.62
CA SER A 349 -15.27 7.05 -16.35
C SER A 349 -15.52 8.38 -15.62
N GLY A 350 -16.24 9.31 -16.23
CA GLY A 350 -16.58 10.61 -15.62
C GLY A 350 -16.41 11.80 -16.55
N VAL A 351 -16.47 13.00 -15.99
CA VAL A 351 -16.30 14.28 -16.69
C VAL A 351 -14.99 14.93 -16.22
N PRO A 352 -13.94 14.94 -17.06
CA PRO A 352 -12.73 15.66 -16.73
C PRO A 352 -12.95 17.18 -16.77
N LEU A 353 -12.38 17.90 -15.80
CA LEU A 353 -12.58 19.34 -15.65
C LEU A 353 -12.20 20.09 -16.91
N ARG A 354 -11.10 19.70 -17.59
CA ARG A 354 -10.63 20.42 -18.79
C ARG A 354 -11.67 20.46 -19.93
N GLN A 355 -12.56 19.47 -20.00
CA GLN A 355 -13.64 19.42 -20.99
C GLN A 355 -14.68 20.51 -20.74
N VAL A 356 -14.95 20.83 -19.48
CA VAL A 356 -16.00 21.77 -19.06
C VAL A 356 -15.45 23.10 -18.53
N ALA A 357 -14.14 23.22 -18.32
CA ALA A 357 -13.49 24.34 -17.66
C ALA A 357 -13.81 25.68 -18.32
N ARG A 358 -13.86 25.73 -19.65
CA ARG A 358 -14.25 26.96 -20.37
C ARG A 358 -15.71 27.34 -20.10
N THR A 359 -16.61 26.37 -20.12
CA THR A 359 -18.04 26.58 -19.83
C THR A 359 -18.23 27.06 -18.40
N VAL A 360 -17.58 26.39 -17.44
CA VAL A 360 -17.61 26.76 -16.01
C VAL A 360 -17.03 28.15 -15.80
N LYS A 361 -15.89 28.48 -16.44
CA LYS A 361 -15.28 29.81 -16.37
C LYS A 361 -16.24 30.88 -16.85
N LEU A 362 -16.82 30.74 -18.04
CA LEU A 362 -17.76 31.72 -18.60
C LEU A 362 -19.01 31.86 -17.71
N PHE A 363 -19.51 30.75 -17.16
CA PHE A 363 -20.65 30.74 -16.26
C PHE A 363 -20.36 31.53 -14.98
N VAL A 364 -19.24 31.27 -14.30
CA VAL A 364 -18.86 31.96 -13.07
C VAL A 364 -18.48 33.43 -13.32
N GLN A 365 -17.82 33.75 -14.43
CA GLN A 365 -17.56 35.14 -14.82
C GLN A 365 -18.87 35.93 -15.01
N GLY A 366 -19.90 35.28 -15.60
CA GLY A 366 -21.23 35.87 -15.71
C GLY A 366 -21.91 36.08 -14.36
N LEU A 367 -21.61 35.23 -13.36
CA LEU A 367 -22.17 35.31 -12.01
C LEU A 367 -21.48 36.39 -11.15
N CYS A 368 -20.15 36.49 -11.19
CA CYS A 368 -19.40 37.42 -10.32
C CYS A 368 -19.05 38.76 -10.99
N GLY A 369 -19.33 38.93 -12.28
CA GLY A 369 -18.93 40.11 -13.04
C GLY A 369 -17.41 40.39 -13.08
N THR A 370 -16.59 39.40 -12.72
CA THR A 370 -15.13 39.50 -12.57
C THR A 370 -14.44 38.36 -13.32
N ASP A 371 -13.23 38.61 -13.83
CA ASP A 371 -12.45 37.56 -14.53
C ASP A 371 -11.86 36.59 -13.51
N LEU A 372 -12.36 35.35 -13.53
CA LEU A 372 -11.95 34.26 -12.66
C LEU A 372 -11.25 33.15 -13.46
N THR A 373 -10.25 32.53 -12.85
CA THR A 373 -9.51 31.38 -13.38
C THR A 373 -10.07 30.08 -12.79
N ILE A 374 -10.20 29.05 -13.62
CA ILE A 374 -10.61 27.70 -13.22
C ILE A 374 -9.41 26.78 -13.34
N GLU A 375 -9.05 26.12 -12.25
CA GLU A 375 -7.92 25.21 -12.17
C GLU A 375 -8.31 23.89 -11.52
N ALA A 376 -7.51 22.83 -11.78
CA ALA A 376 -7.71 21.54 -11.12
C ALA A 376 -7.03 21.51 -9.75
N LEU A 377 -7.67 20.90 -8.75
CA LEU A 377 -7.07 20.59 -7.45
C LEU A 377 -5.91 19.58 -7.62
N LEU A 378 -4.73 19.91 -7.10
CA LEU A 378 -3.62 18.94 -6.98
C LEU A 378 -4.08 17.73 -6.15
N ASP A 379 -3.61 16.54 -6.52
CA ASP A 379 -3.91 15.24 -5.87
C ASP A 379 -5.38 14.75 -5.92
N SER A 380 -6.25 15.37 -6.74
CA SER A 380 -7.67 15.01 -6.85
C SER A 380 -7.97 13.65 -7.51
N LEU A 381 -6.99 13.04 -8.20
CA LEU A 381 -7.12 11.69 -8.78
C LEU A 381 -7.14 10.59 -7.69
N SER A 382 -6.68 10.88 -6.47
CA SER A 382 -6.62 9.92 -5.36
C SER A 382 -7.82 10.01 -4.41
N GLN A 383 -8.55 11.13 -4.41
CA GLN A 383 -9.62 11.46 -3.45
C GLN A 383 -10.98 11.77 -4.13
N GLU A 384 -11.29 10.99 -5.17
CA GLU A 384 -12.31 11.28 -6.18
C GLU A 384 -13.75 11.51 -5.66
N ASN A 385 -14.08 11.02 -4.46
CA ASN A 385 -15.44 11.08 -3.91
C ASN A 385 -15.63 12.11 -2.77
N SER A 386 -14.59 12.83 -2.37
CA SER A 386 -14.67 13.79 -1.24
C SER A 386 -13.92 15.10 -1.47
N ALA A 387 -13.29 15.28 -2.64
CA ALA A 387 -12.65 16.54 -3.00
C ALA A 387 -13.68 17.68 -3.09
N ARG A 388 -13.47 18.72 -2.30
CA ARG A 388 -14.29 19.95 -2.26
C ARG A 388 -13.60 21.06 -3.04
N ALA A 389 -14.37 21.89 -3.71
CA ALA A 389 -13.86 23.07 -4.39
C ALA A 389 -13.17 24.03 -3.41
N THR A 390 -12.24 24.86 -3.88
CA THR A 390 -11.64 25.93 -3.08
C THR A 390 -11.46 27.21 -3.89
N VAL A 391 -11.30 28.32 -3.18
CA VAL A 391 -11.00 29.64 -3.76
C VAL A 391 -9.59 30.07 -3.33
N SER A 392 -8.85 30.75 -4.20
CA SER A 392 -7.55 31.33 -3.86
C SER A 392 -7.68 32.51 -2.91
N GLN A 393 -6.61 32.86 -2.19
CA GLN A 393 -6.62 33.97 -1.24
C GLN A 393 -7.02 35.32 -1.87
N ASP A 394 -6.65 35.56 -3.14
CA ASP A 394 -7.01 36.78 -3.87
C ASP A 394 -8.42 36.75 -4.46
N GLY A 395 -9.16 35.65 -4.28
CA GLY A 395 -10.52 35.47 -4.79
C GLY A 395 -10.60 35.35 -6.31
N ARG A 396 -9.47 35.12 -7.01
CA ARG A 396 -9.41 35.11 -8.48
C ARG A 396 -9.41 33.73 -9.11
N THR A 397 -9.00 32.70 -8.38
CA THR A 397 -8.92 31.33 -8.86
C THR A 397 -9.89 30.45 -8.08
N ILE A 398 -10.70 29.68 -8.80
CA ILE A 398 -11.51 28.58 -8.24
C ILE A 398 -10.86 27.27 -8.66
N SER A 399 -10.52 26.44 -7.69
CA SER A 399 -9.96 25.11 -7.90
C SER A 399 -11.06 24.04 -7.74
N LEU A 400 -11.24 23.19 -8.74
CA LEU A 400 -12.24 22.12 -8.80
C LEU A 400 -11.57 20.74 -8.91
N PRO A 401 -12.26 19.64 -8.57
CA PRO A 401 -11.73 18.29 -8.81
C PRO A 401 -11.34 18.08 -10.27
N ALA A 402 -10.24 17.36 -10.55
CA ALA A 402 -9.80 17.12 -11.93
C ALA A 402 -10.76 16.21 -12.73
N LEU A 403 -11.47 15.31 -12.03
CA LEU A 403 -12.45 14.37 -12.59
C LEU A 403 -13.65 14.27 -11.64
N LEU A 404 -14.87 14.35 -12.19
CA LEU A 404 -16.09 14.04 -11.45
C LEU A 404 -16.80 12.85 -12.07
N ARG A 405 -17.08 11.84 -11.23
CA ARG A 405 -17.78 10.60 -11.61
C ARG A 405 -18.86 10.17 -10.62
N ARG A 406 -19.39 11.14 -9.86
CA ARG A 406 -20.38 10.91 -8.79
C ARG A 406 -21.71 10.40 -9.34
N TYR A 407 -22.05 10.80 -10.56
CA TYR A 407 -23.32 10.45 -11.21
C TYR A 407 -23.12 9.56 -12.44
N PRO A 408 -24.13 8.77 -12.83
CA PRO A 408 -24.03 7.89 -14.00
C PRO A 408 -23.95 8.65 -15.33
N THR A 409 -24.44 9.89 -15.40
CA THR A 409 -24.45 10.66 -16.65
C THR A 409 -23.42 11.79 -16.66
N THR A 410 -22.86 12.06 -17.85
CA THR A 410 -21.99 13.22 -18.11
C THR A 410 -22.71 14.53 -17.77
N GLU A 411 -24.01 14.62 -18.04
CA GLU A 411 -24.80 15.83 -17.80
C GLU A 411 -24.90 16.16 -16.31
N GLU A 412 -25.20 15.17 -15.47
CA GLU A 412 -25.29 15.36 -14.01
C GLU A 412 -23.95 15.75 -13.39
N ASN A 413 -22.86 15.09 -13.80
CA ASN A 413 -21.51 15.47 -13.33
C ASN A 413 -21.10 16.87 -13.81
N THR A 414 -21.51 17.28 -15.02
CA THR A 414 -21.29 18.65 -15.52
C THR A 414 -22.06 19.67 -14.67
N ARG A 415 -23.30 19.35 -14.29
CA ARG A 415 -24.08 20.21 -13.38
C ARG A 415 -23.47 20.28 -11.98
N LEU A 416 -22.89 19.20 -11.49
CA LEU A 416 -22.16 19.21 -10.23
C LEU A 416 -20.97 20.19 -10.28
N TYR A 417 -20.18 20.21 -11.36
CA TYR A 417 -19.14 21.23 -11.53
C TYR A 417 -19.70 22.66 -11.50
N LEU A 418 -20.82 22.91 -12.20
CA LEU A 418 -21.45 24.23 -12.21
C LEU A 418 -21.92 24.65 -10.81
N VAL A 419 -22.50 23.73 -10.05
CA VAL A 419 -22.97 24.02 -8.67
C VAL A 419 -21.80 24.25 -7.72
N MET A 420 -20.76 23.41 -7.77
CA MET A 420 -19.54 23.61 -6.98
C MET A 420 -18.91 24.97 -7.28
N ALA A 421 -18.79 25.30 -8.58
CA ALA A 421 -18.22 26.57 -9.00
C ALA A 421 -19.13 27.77 -8.64
N ALA A 422 -20.45 27.64 -8.76
CA ALA A 422 -21.41 28.67 -8.35
C ALA A 422 -21.34 28.96 -6.85
N HIS A 423 -21.17 27.91 -6.03
CA HIS A 423 -21.05 28.05 -4.59
C HIS A 423 -19.83 28.87 -4.19
N GLU A 424 -18.66 28.51 -4.73
CA GLU A 424 -17.41 29.24 -4.51
C GLU A 424 -17.43 30.67 -5.07
N ALA A 425 -17.99 30.83 -6.25
CA ALA A 425 -18.28 32.12 -6.85
C ALA A 425 -19.20 32.98 -5.97
N GLY A 426 -20.19 32.35 -5.32
CA GLY A 426 -21.09 33.00 -4.37
C GLY A 426 -20.37 33.56 -3.14
N HIS A 427 -19.38 32.86 -2.59
CA HIS A 427 -18.57 33.40 -1.50
C HIS A 427 -17.79 34.66 -1.92
N VAL A 428 -17.27 34.69 -3.15
CA VAL A 428 -16.59 35.87 -3.70
C VAL A 428 -17.56 37.01 -3.95
N GLU A 429 -18.69 36.72 -4.58
CA GLU A 429 -19.71 37.71 -4.98
C GLU A 429 -20.39 38.35 -3.77
N PHE A 430 -20.82 37.53 -2.81
CA PHE A 430 -21.53 37.97 -1.60
C PHE A 430 -20.61 38.33 -0.43
N GLY A 431 -19.32 38.55 -0.73
CA GLY A 431 -18.40 39.27 0.14
C GLY A 431 -17.82 38.49 1.32
N THR A 432 -17.83 37.16 1.31
CA THR A 432 -17.22 36.31 2.36
C THR A 432 -15.78 36.73 2.62
N TYR A 433 -14.98 36.81 1.55
CA TYR A 433 -13.56 37.18 1.61
C TYR A 433 -13.29 38.68 1.53
N ARG A 434 -14.34 39.52 1.44
CA ARG A 434 -14.25 40.98 1.58
C ARG A 434 -14.43 41.44 3.02
N LEU A 435 -14.82 40.53 3.92
CA LEU A 435 -14.88 40.79 5.36
C LEU A 435 -13.48 41.16 5.88
N THR A 436 -13.42 42.22 6.67
CA THR A 436 -12.19 42.72 7.30
C THR A 436 -12.29 42.52 8.81
N LEU A 437 -11.22 42.07 9.44
CA LEU A 437 -11.25 41.75 10.88
C LEU A 437 -11.51 42.98 11.77
N GLU A 438 -11.25 44.19 11.27
CA GLU A 438 -11.55 45.45 11.94
C GLU A 438 -13.04 45.61 12.30
N SER A 439 -13.94 45.11 11.45
CA SER A 439 -15.38 45.23 11.71
C SER A 439 -15.85 44.31 12.84
N LEU A 440 -15.03 43.34 13.23
CA LEU A 440 -15.24 42.42 14.34
C LEU A 440 -14.49 42.84 15.62
N GLY A 441 -13.93 44.04 15.69
CA GLY A 441 -13.09 44.47 16.82
C GLY A 441 -13.81 44.43 18.17
N ASP A 442 -15.10 44.76 18.20
CA ASP A 442 -15.96 44.63 19.38
C ASP A 442 -16.13 43.16 19.80
N LEU A 443 -16.36 42.27 18.84
CA LEU A 443 -16.49 40.84 19.07
C LEU A 443 -15.20 40.23 19.62
N VAL A 444 -14.04 40.64 19.10
CA VAL A 444 -12.73 40.21 19.61
C VAL A 444 -12.59 40.55 21.09
N VAL A 445 -13.02 41.73 21.53
CA VAL A 445 -13.00 42.14 22.94
C VAL A 445 -13.94 41.25 23.77
N VAL A 446 -15.17 41.03 23.30
CA VAL A 446 -16.16 40.17 23.97
C VAL A 446 -15.63 38.75 24.18
N VAL A 447 -15.08 38.12 23.13
CA VAL A 447 -14.55 36.75 23.18
C VAL A 447 -13.36 36.65 24.14
N ARG A 448 -12.45 37.63 24.13
CA ARG A 448 -11.29 37.68 25.04
C ARG A 448 -11.70 37.80 26.50
N GLN A 449 -12.70 38.63 26.78
CA GLN A 449 -13.21 38.80 28.14
C GLN A 449 -13.92 37.52 28.61
N ARG A 450 -14.78 36.94 27.78
CA ARG A 450 -15.55 35.72 28.12
C ARG A 450 -14.64 34.53 28.43
N TYR A 451 -13.59 34.31 27.65
CA TYR A 451 -12.71 33.14 27.78
C TYR A 451 -11.36 33.45 28.44
N GLY A 452 -11.20 34.62 29.09
CA GLY A 452 -10.00 34.97 29.84
C GLY A 452 -8.72 35.10 29.01
N ARG A 453 -8.81 35.46 27.72
CA ARG A 453 -7.69 35.57 26.77
C ARG A 453 -7.13 36.99 26.61
N VAL A 454 -7.37 37.86 27.59
CA VAL A 454 -7.07 39.30 27.53
C VAL A 454 -5.58 39.62 27.27
N LYS A 455 -4.66 38.72 27.63
CA LYS A 455 -3.21 38.89 27.46
C LYS A 455 -2.66 38.46 26.08
N GLN A 456 -3.48 37.85 25.22
CA GLN A 456 -3.02 37.37 23.91
C GLN A 456 -2.94 38.52 22.88
N ALA A 457 -2.04 38.40 21.90
CA ALA A 457 -1.91 39.36 20.80
C ALA A 457 -3.20 39.46 19.98
N ALA A 458 -3.48 40.65 19.41
CA ALA A 458 -4.65 40.87 18.55
C ALA A 458 -4.69 39.82 17.44
N PRO A 459 -5.82 39.12 17.20
CA PRO A 459 -5.90 38.21 16.09
C PRO A 459 -5.71 38.99 14.79
N GLU A 460 -4.87 38.47 13.89
CA GLU A 460 -4.63 39.07 12.56
C GLU A 460 -5.53 38.48 11.48
N THR A 461 -6.11 37.30 11.75
CA THR A 461 -7.02 36.55 10.86
C THR A 461 -8.28 36.08 11.59
N LEU A 462 -9.34 35.76 10.86
CA LEU A 462 -10.55 35.15 11.44
C LEU A 462 -10.22 33.80 12.10
N ALA A 463 -9.31 33.02 11.53
CA ALA A 463 -8.83 31.79 12.15
C ALA A 463 -8.13 32.05 13.50
N ALA A 464 -7.33 33.12 13.61
CA ALA A 464 -6.72 33.52 14.87
C ALA A 464 -7.76 33.95 15.90
N LEU A 465 -8.88 34.57 15.48
CA LEU A 465 -10.03 34.84 16.35
C LEU A 465 -10.69 33.52 16.83
N PHE A 466 -10.88 32.54 15.94
CA PHE A 466 -11.45 31.23 16.32
C PHE A 466 -10.59 30.47 17.35
N ARG A 467 -9.26 30.62 17.31
CA ARG A 467 -8.35 30.06 18.33
C ARG A 467 -8.55 30.62 19.75
N LEU A 468 -9.29 31.74 19.90
CA LEU A 468 -9.61 32.29 21.22
C LEU A 468 -10.72 31.51 21.94
N TYR A 469 -11.51 30.73 21.21
CA TYR A 469 -12.60 29.92 21.77
C TYR A 469 -12.07 28.63 22.41
N PRO A 470 -12.79 28.07 23.41
CA PRO A 470 -12.43 26.78 24.01
C PRO A 470 -12.33 25.63 22.99
N HIS A 471 -13.25 25.59 22.01
CA HIS A 471 -13.22 24.63 20.91
C HIS A 471 -13.14 25.35 19.56
N PRO A 472 -11.93 25.62 19.03
CA PRO A 472 -11.75 26.34 17.76
C PRO A 472 -12.41 25.65 16.56
N GLY A 473 -12.41 24.31 16.51
CA GLY A 473 -13.07 23.55 15.46
C GLY A 473 -14.59 23.75 15.44
N LEU A 474 -15.23 23.85 16.62
CA LEU A 474 -16.68 24.01 16.73
C LEU A 474 -17.15 25.38 16.24
N ILE A 475 -16.46 26.46 16.62
CA ILE A 475 -16.81 27.81 16.12
C ILE A 475 -16.57 27.92 14.61
N GLN A 476 -15.52 27.27 14.10
CA GLN A 476 -15.25 27.23 12.67
C GLN A 476 -16.37 26.50 11.91
N ASP A 477 -16.81 25.33 12.38
CA ASP A 477 -17.90 24.58 11.75
C ASP A 477 -19.23 25.33 11.81
N LEU A 478 -19.54 25.99 12.94
CA LEU A 478 -20.73 26.84 13.05
C LEU A 478 -20.68 28.04 12.09
N TRP A 479 -19.51 28.67 11.93
CA TRP A 479 -19.34 29.74 10.96
C TRP A 479 -19.51 29.24 9.53
N MET A 480 -18.85 28.13 9.16
CA MET A 480 -18.97 27.56 7.83
C MET A 480 -20.43 27.21 7.51
N LEU A 481 -21.14 26.59 8.47
CA LEU A 481 -22.55 26.24 8.32
C LEU A 481 -23.43 27.48 8.04
N VAL A 482 -23.26 28.54 8.82
CA VAL A 482 -24.05 29.77 8.70
C VAL A 482 -23.70 30.53 7.41
N GLU A 483 -22.42 30.58 7.06
CA GLU A 483 -21.95 31.27 5.87
C GLU A 483 -22.36 30.56 4.58
N ASP A 484 -22.26 29.23 4.54
CA ASP A 484 -22.78 28.40 3.46
C ASP A 484 -24.29 28.63 3.28
N ALA A 485 -25.05 28.64 4.38
CA ALA A 485 -26.49 28.86 4.34
C ALA A 485 -26.85 30.25 3.79
N ARG A 486 -26.09 31.28 4.16
CA ARG A 486 -26.23 32.64 3.65
C ARG A 486 -25.96 32.71 2.14
N VAL A 487 -24.83 32.16 1.71
CA VAL A 487 -24.41 32.17 0.30
C VAL A 487 -25.39 31.37 -0.56
N GLU A 488 -25.79 30.19 -0.13
CA GLU A 488 -26.74 29.36 -0.86
C GLU A 488 -28.13 30.01 -0.95
N PHE A 489 -28.58 30.70 0.11
CA PHE A 489 -29.81 31.51 0.07
C PHE A 489 -29.74 32.65 -0.94
N LEU A 490 -28.65 33.42 -0.93
CA LEU A 490 -28.45 34.54 -1.86
C LEU A 490 -28.29 34.05 -3.31
N LEU A 491 -27.57 32.95 -3.55
CA LEU A 491 -27.45 32.32 -4.86
C LEU A 491 -28.82 31.91 -5.41
N GLN A 492 -29.63 31.22 -4.61
CA GLN A 492 -30.97 30.81 -5.03
C GLN A 492 -31.85 32.02 -5.35
N ARG A 493 -31.71 33.13 -4.60
CA ARG A 493 -32.54 34.32 -4.79
C ARG A 493 -32.15 35.16 -6.01
N GLU A 494 -30.86 35.50 -6.12
CA GLU A 494 -30.34 36.37 -7.18
C GLU A 494 -30.19 35.61 -8.52
N TYR A 495 -30.01 34.28 -8.47
CA TYR A 495 -29.85 33.42 -9.65
C TYR A 495 -30.89 32.28 -9.68
N PRO A 496 -32.17 32.56 -10.04
CA PRO A 496 -33.23 31.55 -10.04
C PRO A 496 -32.95 30.31 -10.90
N GLY A 497 -32.11 30.45 -11.95
CA GLY A 497 -31.70 29.33 -12.80
C GLY A 497 -30.92 28.23 -12.07
N LEU A 498 -30.28 28.54 -10.93
CA LEU A 498 -29.51 27.59 -10.13
C LEU A 498 -30.34 26.88 -9.06
N GLN A 499 -31.54 27.38 -8.76
CA GLN A 499 -32.36 26.84 -7.67
C GLN A 499 -32.62 25.35 -7.81
N ARG A 500 -32.95 24.89 -9.02
CA ARG A 500 -33.29 23.50 -9.27
C ARG A 500 -32.11 22.57 -8.96
N ASP A 501 -30.94 22.88 -9.50
CA ASP A 501 -29.75 22.03 -9.35
C ASP A 501 -29.21 22.10 -7.91
N LEU A 502 -29.17 23.29 -7.28
CA LEU A 502 -28.80 23.46 -5.87
C LEU A 502 -29.72 22.63 -4.95
N GLN A 503 -31.04 22.77 -5.11
CA GLN A 503 -31.99 21.99 -4.31
C GLN A 503 -31.91 20.49 -4.58
N GLN A 504 -31.63 20.07 -5.81
CA GLN A 504 -31.46 18.66 -6.13
C GLN A 504 -30.26 18.07 -5.37
N PHE A 505 -29.08 18.67 -5.50
CA PHE A 505 -27.87 18.18 -4.84
C PHE A 505 -27.95 18.28 -3.31
N ALA A 506 -28.59 19.33 -2.78
CA ALA A 506 -28.85 19.49 -1.36
C ALA A 506 -29.72 18.34 -0.81
N ARG A 507 -30.82 17.99 -1.50
CA ARG A 507 -31.70 16.89 -1.11
C ARG A 507 -30.96 15.56 -1.11
N GLU A 508 -30.21 15.28 -2.17
CA GLU A 508 -29.42 14.05 -2.28
C GLU A 508 -28.34 13.94 -1.18
N ALA A 509 -27.71 15.06 -0.82
CA ALA A 509 -26.72 15.10 0.25
C ALA A 509 -27.33 14.81 1.63
N VAL A 510 -28.53 15.34 1.91
CA VAL A 510 -29.25 15.07 3.16
C VAL A 510 -29.74 13.62 3.23
N THR A 511 -30.27 13.05 2.14
CA THR A 511 -30.80 11.67 2.15
C THR A 511 -29.72 10.61 2.29
N THR A 512 -28.52 10.86 1.77
CA THR A 512 -27.40 9.90 1.79
C THR A 512 -26.55 9.98 3.07
N ARG A 513 -26.77 10.97 3.93
CA ARG A 513 -26.05 11.10 5.20
C ARG A 513 -26.50 10.02 6.18
N SER A 514 -25.63 9.05 6.47
CA SER A 514 -25.85 8.05 7.51
C SER A 514 -25.14 8.46 8.81
N LEU A 515 -25.89 8.60 9.89
CA LEU A 515 -25.32 8.74 11.23
C LEU A 515 -24.89 7.34 11.69
N THR A 516 -23.59 7.06 11.64
CA THR A 516 -23.02 5.89 12.31
C THR A 516 -22.70 6.29 13.75
N HIS A 517 -23.18 5.47 14.70
CA HIS A 517 -23.05 5.62 16.14
C HIS A 517 -21.71 6.25 16.62
N GLY A 518 -21.76 7.04 17.70
CA GLY A 518 -20.55 7.56 18.37
C GLY A 518 -20.32 9.08 18.32
N LEU A 519 -21.32 9.88 17.90
CA LEU A 519 -21.24 11.34 17.99
C LEU A 519 -21.51 11.85 19.41
N THR A 520 -20.75 12.85 19.84
CA THR A 520 -21.07 13.64 21.03
C THR A 520 -22.31 14.49 20.81
N VAL A 521 -22.93 14.99 21.89
CA VAL A 521 -24.10 15.88 21.80
C VAL A 521 -23.79 17.16 20.98
N LYS A 522 -22.58 17.72 21.13
CA LYS A 522 -22.13 18.89 20.35
C LYS A 522 -22.07 18.58 18.86
N GLU A 523 -21.44 17.46 18.49
CA GLU A 523 -21.33 17.01 17.10
C GLU A 523 -22.70 16.72 16.48
N LEU A 524 -23.59 16.05 17.23
CA LEU A 524 -24.95 15.74 16.78
C LEU A 524 -25.78 17.02 16.54
N VAL A 525 -25.64 18.04 17.40
CA VAL A 525 -26.31 19.34 17.20
C VAL A 525 -25.81 20.03 15.94
N VAL A 526 -24.49 20.12 15.74
CA VAL A 526 -23.91 20.77 14.55
C VAL A 526 -24.31 20.02 13.27
N ASP A 527 -24.27 18.69 13.30
CA ASP A 527 -24.70 17.84 12.19
C ASP A 527 -26.17 18.08 11.83
N GLN A 528 -27.04 18.16 12.84
CA GLN A 528 -28.47 18.36 12.62
C GLN A 528 -28.77 19.79 12.11
N LEU A 529 -28.05 20.80 12.60
CA LEU A 529 -28.12 22.17 12.07
C LEU A 529 -27.63 22.22 10.62
N LEU A 530 -26.59 21.45 10.25
CA LEU A 530 -26.10 21.36 8.88
C LEU A 530 -27.17 20.76 7.96
N GLN A 531 -27.81 19.66 8.37
CA GLN A 531 -28.93 19.07 7.65
C GLN A 531 -30.09 20.07 7.47
N LEU A 532 -30.50 20.77 8.54
CA LEU A 532 -31.57 21.76 8.49
C LEU A 532 -31.24 22.96 7.60
N SER A 533 -29.98 23.43 7.62
CA SER A 533 -29.50 24.51 6.74
C SER A 533 -29.56 24.15 5.25
N THR A 534 -29.65 22.86 4.93
CA THR A 534 -29.52 22.32 3.57
C THR A 534 -30.84 21.75 3.03
N ALA A 535 -31.74 21.31 3.91
CA ALA A 535 -32.92 20.54 3.55
C ALA A 535 -34.01 21.29 2.74
N ALA A 536 -33.80 22.56 2.39
CA ALA A 536 -34.78 23.38 1.69
C ALA A 536 -36.19 23.25 2.33
N SER A 537 -37.26 23.10 1.53
CA SER A 537 -38.64 22.91 2.04
C SER A 537 -38.96 21.49 2.56
N GLN A 538 -37.97 20.61 2.73
CA GLN A 538 -38.19 19.25 3.23
C GLN A 538 -38.15 19.18 4.75
N SER A 539 -38.95 18.29 5.32
CA SER A 539 -38.94 18.00 6.76
C SER A 539 -37.75 17.08 7.08
N VAL A 540 -36.84 17.55 7.94
CA VAL A 540 -35.74 16.75 8.50
C VAL A 540 -36.19 16.19 9.85
N ALA A 541 -36.06 14.87 10.03
CA ALA A 541 -36.32 14.27 11.33
C ALA A 541 -35.24 14.72 12.33
N ILE A 542 -35.65 15.39 13.41
CA ILE A 542 -34.75 15.85 14.46
C ILE A 542 -34.57 14.73 15.48
N HIS A 543 -33.32 14.39 15.81
CA HIS A 543 -33.01 13.39 16.82
C HIS A 543 -33.57 13.79 18.20
N GLU A 544 -34.32 12.89 18.87
CA GLU A 544 -35.07 13.20 20.09
C GLU A 544 -34.18 13.74 21.23
N ALA A 545 -32.95 13.23 21.37
CA ALA A 545 -32.00 13.65 22.41
C ALA A 545 -31.58 15.14 22.36
N ILE A 546 -31.67 15.79 21.19
CA ILE A 546 -31.24 17.19 20.97
C ILE A 546 -32.38 18.10 20.49
N LYS A 547 -33.61 17.60 20.53
CA LYS A 547 -34.79 18.29 19.97
C LYS A 547 -35.04 19.64 20.63
N GLY A 548 -34.81 19.75 21.94
CA GLY A 548 -34.95 21.00 22.67
C GLY A 548 -33.89 22.03 22.28
N GLU A 549 -32.64 21.59 22.11
CA GLU A 549 -31.52 22.42 21.68
C GLU A 549 -31.73 22.95 20.26
N ILE A 550 -32.14 22.07 19.33
CA ILE A 550 -32.41 22.44 17.94
C ILE A 550 -33.58 23.41 17.84
N ALA A 551 -34.64 23.24 18.64
CA ALA A 551 -35.77 24.18 18.66
C ALA A 551 -35.38 25.62 19.04
N ILE A 552 -34.25 25.79 19.75
CA ILE A 552 -33.71 27.10 20.14
C ILE A 552 -32.67 27.60 19.14
N LEU A 553 -31.73 26.73 18.74
CA LEU A 553 -30.58 27.11 17.91
C LEU A 553 -30.96 27.32 16.44
N TRP A 554 -31.88 26.53 15.90
CA TRP A 554 -32.25 26.64 14.48
C TRP A 554 -32.87 28.01 14.12
N PRO A 555 -33.84 28.58 14.89
CA PRO A 555 -34.33 29.93 14.64
C PRO A 555 -33.23 31.01 14.64
N MET A 556 -32.17 30.83 15.44
CA MET A 556 -31.02 31.73 15.43
C MET A 556 -30.25 31.63 14.11
N CYS A 557 -30.01 30.43 13.59
CA CYS A 557 -29.41 30.24 12.26
C CYS A 557 -30.25 30.91 11.17
N GLN A 558 -31.58 30.79 11.23
CA GLN A 558 -32.48 31.32 10.21
C GLN A 558 -32.43 32.85 10.06
N THR A 559 -31.92 33.58 11.07
CA THR A 559 -31.74 35.04 10.98
C THR A 559 -30.80 35.45 9.85
N ILE A 560 -29.87 34.57 9.43
CA ILE A 560 -28.95 34.85 8.33
C ILE A 560 -29.60 34.70 6.94
N LEU A 561 -30.79 34.08 6.86
CA LEU A 561 -31.51 33.84 5.60
C LEU A 561 -32.27 35.11 5.17
N ALA A 562 -31.54 36.22 5.08
CA ALA A 562 -32.06 37.53 4.76
C ALA A 562 -31.38 38.11 3.51
N PRO A 563 -32.11 38.84 2.66
CA PRO A 563 -31.57 39.47 1.44
C PRO A 563 -30.35 40.36 1.62
N THR A 564 -30.25 41.00 2.78
CA THR A 564 -29.21 41.96 3.14
C THR A 564 -28.17 41.35 4.07
N ALA A 565 -28.21 40.04 4.30
CA ALA A 565 -27.33 39.36 5.23
C ALA A 565 -25.86 39.45 4.75
N THR A 566 -24.99 39.85 5.66
CA THR A 566 -23.57 40.09 5.41
C THR A 566 -22.70 38.97 5.97
N ALA A 567 -21.46 38.85 5.46
CA ALA A 567 -20.47 37.92 5.98
C ALA A 567 -20.10 38.22 7.46
N GLU A 568 -20.17 39.49 7.87
CA GLU A 568 -19.96 39.88 9.28
C GLU A 568 -21.07 39.31 10.18
N GLU A 569 -22.33 39.46 9.77
CA GLU A 569 -23.47 38.90 10.49
C GLU A 569 -23.36 37.38 10.61
N ALA A 570 -22.83 36.68 9.59
CA ALA A 570 -22.59 35.23 9.68
C ALA A 570 -21.62 34.86 10.81
N VAL A 571 -20.52 35.61 10.98
CA VAL A 571 -19.58 35.41 12.11
C VAL A 571 -20.27 35.70 13.46
N ARG A 572 -21.09 36.75 13.53
CA ARG A 572 -21.82 37.12 14.76
C ARG A 572 -22.89 36.09 15.13
N VAL A 573 -23.62 35.56 14.16
CA VAL A 573 -24.58 34.46 14.36
C VAL A 573 -23.84 33.20 14.81
N ALA A 574 -22.71 32.87 14.19
CA ALA A 574 -21.88 31.73 14.62
C ALA A 574 -21.40 31.87 16.08
N HIS A 575 -20.96 33.07 16.48
CA HIS A 575 -20.64 33.36 17.88
C HIS A 575 -21.84 33.17 18.81
N ALA A 576 -23.00 33.72 18.45
CA ALA A 576 -24.21 33.61 19.25
C ALA A 576 -24.67 32.14 19.40
N LEU A 577 -24.57 31.35 18.34
CA LEU A 577 -24.84 29.91 18.35
C LEU A 577 -23.86 29.18 19.26
N TYR A 578 -22.56 29.47 19.16
CA TYR A 578 -21.53 28.86 19.99
C TYR A 578 -21.80 29.11 21.49
N VAL A 579 -22.02 30.38 21.85
CA VAL A 579 -22.33 30.79 23.22
C VAL A 579 -23.61 30.12 23.72
N ARG A 580 -24.65 30.09 22.89
CA ARG A 580 -25.93 29.50 23.28
C ARG A 580 -25.84 27.99 23.43
N LEU A 581 -25.07 27.31 22.57
CA LEU A 581 -24.81 25.88 22.68
C LEU A 581 -24.05 25.55 23.97
N GLU A 582 -23.04 26.34 24.35
CA GLU A 582 -22.35 26.19 25.63
C GLU A 582 -23.33 26.31 26.81
N GLU A 583 -24.22 27.32 26.80
CA GLU A 583 -25.22 27.54 27.86
C GLU A 583 -26.24 26.41 27.96
N LEU A 584 -26.67 25.85 26.83
CA LEU A 584 -27.63 24.75 26.80
C LEU A 584 -27.02 23.42 27.30
N LEU A 585 -25.71 23.25 27.13
CA LEU A 585 -25.00 22.03 27.50
C LEU A 585 -24.35 22.11 28.90
N ALA A 586 -24.15 23.31 29.45
CA ALA A 586 -23.62 23.52 30.80
C ALA A 586 -24.41 22.81 31.93
N PRO A 587 -25.75 22.76 31.94
CA PRO A 587 -26.53 22.07 32.97
C PRO A 587 -26.38 20.54 32.92
N LYS A 588 -26.21 19.99 31.71
CA LYS A 588 -26.08 18.54 31.49
C LYS A 588 -24.70 18.00 31.89
N GLY A 589 -23.65 18.82 31.84
CA GLY A 589 -22.32 18.46 32.35
C GLY A 589 -22.21 18.45 33.88
N ALA A 590 -22.99 19.28 34.58
CA ALA A 590 -22.95 19.39 36.03
C ALA A 590 -23.71 18.26 36.76
N MET A 591 -24.75 17.68 36.15
CA MET A 591 -25.50 16.54 36.71
C MET A 591 -24.71 15.22 36.68
N ILE A 592 -23.85 15.02 35.66
CA ILE A 592 -23.04 13.80 35.52
C ILE A 592 -21.87 13.77 36.52
N LEU A 593 -21.30 14.93 36.86
CA LEU A 593 -20.28 15.05 37.91
C LEU A 593 -20.82 14.81 39.33
N ALA A 594 -22.13 14.99 39.54
CA ALA A 594 -22.79 14.72 40.82
C ALA A 594 -23.18 13.24 40.99
N ASP A 595 -23.52 12.54 39.90
CA ASP A 595 -23.82 11.09 39.91
C ASP A 595 -22.56 10.23 40.04
N GLN A 596 -21.40 10.69 39.57
CA GLN A 596 -20.13 9.94 39.69
C GLN A 596 -19.54 9.90 41.12
N THR A 597 -20.13 10.64 42.07
CA THR A 597 -19.74 10.54 43.49
C THR A 597 -20.52 9.49 44.29
N ASP A 598 -21.59 8.92 43.73
CA ASP A 598 -22.49 7.99 44.41
C ASP A 598 -22.93 6.82 43.49
N ASP A 599 -21.98 6.06 42.92
CA ASP A 599 -22.26 4.64 42.67
C ASP A 599 -20.99 3.79 42.52
N THR A 600 -20.80 2.87 43.46
CA THR A 600 -19.86 1.76 43.38
C THR A 600 -20.63 0.49 43.04
N SER A 601 -20.14 -0.26 42.04
CA SER A 601 -20.54 -1.63 41.58
C SER A 601 -21.49 -1.60 40.37
N GLU A 602 -21.36 -2.40 39.30
CA GLU A 602 -20.90 -3.79 39.17
C GLU A 602 -20.52 -4.09 37.69
N GLU A 603 -19.50 -4.94 37.45
CA GLU A 603 -19.04 -5.39 36.13
C GLU A 603 -20.07 -6.22 35.35
N LEU A 604 -20.35 -5.87 34.08
CA LEU A 604 -20.86 -6.79 33.07
C LEU A 604 -20.40 -6.40 31.65
N GLY A 605 -19.56 -7.25 31.03
CA GLY A 605 -19.61 -7.55 29.59
C GLY A 605 -18.69 -6.76 28.63
N VAL A 606 -17.72 -7.48 28.04
CA VAL A 606 -16.77 -7.00 27.02
C VAL A 606 -17.46 -6.88 25.65
N GLY A 607 -17.75 -5.65 25.24
CA GLY A 607 -17.88 -5.18 23.86
C GLY A 607 -17.07 -3.87 23.73
N PRO A 608 -16.71 -3.37 22.53
CA PRO A 608 -15.92 -2.15 22.44
C PRO A 608 -16.76 -1.00 23.03
N SER A 609 -16.44 -0.65 24.28
CA SER A 609 -17.11 0.40 25.01
C SER A 609 -17.01 1.66 24.18
N ALA A 610 -18.17 2.24 23.84
CA ALA A 610 -18.23 3.63 23.41
C ALA A 610 -17.41 4.43 24.42
N SER A 611 -16.46 5.20 23.92
CA SER A 611 -15.54 5.98 24.72
C SER A 611 -16.30 6.79 25.78
N GLU A 612 -16.36 6.27 27.01
CA GLU A 612 -16.66 6.97 28.25
C GLU A 612 -15.48 7.88 28.64
N GLN A 613 -14.92 8.57 27.64
CA GLN A 613 -14.00 9.67 27.80
C GLN A 613 -14.78 10.93 27.50
N THR A 614 -15.04 11.69 28.55
CA THR A 614 -15.67 13.00 28.62
C THR A 614 -14.97 14.02 27.71
N GLY A 615 -15.25 13.95 26.41
CA GLY A 615 -15.60 15.06 25.50
C GLY A 615 -14.78 16.36 25.49
N GLU A 616 -13.48 16.35 25.77
CA GLU A 616 -12.63 17.54 25.56
C GLU A 616 -12.30 17.81 24.07
N ASP A 617 -12.27 16.78 23.22
CA ASP A 617 -11.91 16.94 21.80
C ASP A 617 -13.14 16.88 20.88
N TYR A 618 -13.61 18.05 20.42
CA TYR A 618 -14.61 18.16 19.35
C TYR A 618 -14.03 17.68 18.01
N ARG A 619 -14.72 16.77 17.32
CA ARG A 619 -14.37 16.36 15.95
C ARG A 619 -15.14 17.20 14.93
N PRO A 620 -14.45 17.83 13.96
CA PRO A 620 -15.14 18.58 12.91
C PRO A 620 -16.12 17.73 12.10
N VAL A 621 -17.26 18.33 11.76
CA VAL A 621 -18.33 17.70 10.99
C VAL A 621 -17.98 17.71 9.49
N THR A 622 -18.07 16.55 8.84
CA THR A 622 -17.90 16.46 7.39
C THR A 622 -19.05 17.20 6.67
N ASN A 623 -18.72 18.30 6.00
CA ASN A 623 -19.66 19.10 5.20
C ASN A 623 -19.95 18.44 3.83
N TRP A 624 -20.84 19.01 3.03
CA TRP A 624 -21.26 18.46 1.74
C TRP A 624 -20.21 18.64 0.65
N VAL A 625 -20.04 17.61 -0.19
CA VAL A 625 -19.07 17.60 -1.29
C VAL A 625 -19.29 18.75 -2.29
N TYR A 626 -20.54 19.15 -2.51
CA TYR A 626 -20.86 20.22 -3.47
C TYR A 626 -20.58 21.64 -2.93
N ARG A 627 -20.41 21.80 -1.61
CA ARG A 627 -19.99 23.06 -0.99
C ARG A 627 -18.47 23.07 -0.90
N GLY A 628 -17.80 24.13 -1.36
CA GLY A 628 -16.34 24.18 -1.28
C GLY A 628 -15.83 24.42 0.13
N ALA A 629 -14.53 24.18 0.33
CA ALA A 629 -13.87 24.34 1.62
C ALA A 629 -13.45 25.80 1.82
N MET A 630 -14.05 26.45 2.80
CA MET A 630 -13.71 27.82 3.18
C MET A 630 -12.43 27.88 4.02
N ASN A 631 -11.66 28.97 3.84
CA ASN A 631 -10.44 29.21 4.59
C ASN A 631 -10.53 30.51 5.43
N PRO A 632 -10.69 30.42 6.75
CA PRO A 632 -10.76 31.60 7.61
C PRO A 632 -9.43 32.38 7.71
N GLU A 633 -8.30 31.83 7.25
CA GLU A 633 -7.01 32.56 7.21
C GLU A 633 -6.96 33.64 6.13
N PHE A 634 -7.92 33.64 5.18
CA PHE A 634 -7.99 34.64 4.11
C PHE A 634 -8.67 35.93 4.56
N ILE A 635 -9.46 35.89 5.64
CA ILE A 635 -10.11 37.06 6.24
C ILE A 635 -9.14 37.68 7.23
N ARG A 636 -8.59 38.86 6.90
CA ARG A 636 -7.49 39.50 7.64
C ARG A 636 -7.78 40.94 8.04
N GLN A 637 -6.92 41.49 8.87
CA GLN A 637 -6.79 42.93 9.08
C GLN A 637 -6.18 43.58 7.81
N HIS A 638 -6.61 44.78 7.42
CA HIS A 638 -6.05 45.48 6.27
C HIS A 638 -4.60 45.93 6.56
N ASP A 639 -3.65 45.48 5.73
CA ASP A 639 -2.33 46.11 5.68
C ASP A 639 -2.46 47.52 5.07
N LEU A 640 -2.26 48.57 5.89
CA LEU A 640 -1.97 49.90 5.35
C LEU A 640 -0.73 49.79 4.43
N PRO A 641 -0.76 50.32 3.19
CA PRO A 641 0.41 50.26 2.32
C PRO A 641 1.59 50.96 3.00
N ARG A 642 2.68 50.23 3.25
CA ARG A 642 3.93 50.79 3.74
C ARG A 642 4.39 51.88 2.76
N VAL A 643 4.32 53.14 3.19
CA VAL A 643 4.97 54.25 2.50
C VAL A 643 6.46 53.92 2.42
N SER A 644 6.92 53.59 1.22
CA SER A 644 8.33 53.37 0.93
C SER A 644 9.03 54.72 1.00
N ILE A 645 9.64 55.05 2.15
CA ILE A 645 10.61 56.13 2.25
C ILE A 645 11.83 55.66 1.47
N ARG A 646 11.88 56.00 0.18
CA ARG A 646 13.12 55.92 -0.60
C ARG A 646 14.00 57.09 -0.18
N ASP A 647 14.99 56.79 0.65
CA ASP A 647 16.19 57.60 0.80
C ASP A 647 16.83 57.80 -0.58
N GLY A 648 16.88 59.06 -1.01
CA GLY A 648 17.52 59.51 -2.24
C GLY A 648 18.53 60.60 -1.91
N LEU A 649 19.60 60.28 -1.20
CA LEU A 649 20.80 61.12 -1.16
C LEU A 649 21.58 60.90 -2.46
N ARG A 650 21.35 61.79 -3.43
CA ARG A 650 22.22 62.01 -4.59
C ARG A 650 23.51 62.66 -4.10
N VAL A 651 24.64 61.98 -4.32
CA VAL A 651 25.95 62.64 -4.43
C VAL A 651 26.11 63.03 -5.89
N GLU A 652 26.14 64.34 -6.15
CA GLU A 652 26.52 64.92 -7.44
C GLU A 652 28.05 64.91 -7.56
N ASP A 653 28.57 64.19 -8.55
CA ASP A 653 29.90 64.43 -9.11
C ASP A 653 29.77 65.44 -10.26
N GLY A 654 30.47 66.57 -10.14
CA GLY A 654 30.45 67.61 -11.18
C GLY A 654 31.28 68.86 -10.92
N ARG A 655 32.61 68.72 -11.01
CA ARG A 655 33.69 69.74 -11.12
C ARG A 655 34.42 70.18 -9.85
#